data_AF-A0A365ND63-F1
#
_entry.id   AF-A0A365ND63-F1
#
_cell.length_a   1.000
_cell.length_b   1.000
_cell.length_c   1.000
_cell.angle_alpha   90.00
_cell.angle_beta   90.00
_cell.angle_gamma   90.00
#
_symmetry.space_group_name_H-M   'P 1'
#
loop_
_entity.id
_entity.type
_entity.pdbx_description
1 polymer ?
#
loop_
_entity_poly.entity_id
_entity_poly.type
_entity_poly.pdbx_seq_one_letter_code
_entity_poly.pdbx_strand_id
1 'polypeptide(L)'
;MILPSISRLLAVGAGIGSLFVSALDTTTVKTDNGIVKGFTDEFFPNVAQFLGIPYAEPPVGKRRWAPAVTKGRFGALDATHQGAACPQAEPSNSGPWRPEFLIKPNSTSEDCLYLNVWTPYKPRGGNRGKLPVLVWIHGGGFVAGGGNIDYQVPPHWVARSQKHIVVSLNYRLGIFGFPNAAGLDSKEQNLGLLDQRLAVEWVRDNISRFGGDPKRITLWGQSAGGASVGYYQYAYPKDPIAHAYIQDSGGVFLPINNADSAHSNFTSIAKAFKCDKGNQIDCLRETPFKDIQKKVENTAGVSFVPVVDERTRFSDYSKRLLSSRIPKLPSIIGTNRDEWNFGGEPAEPPVKPPPEQVHTDSTFGCPAHFETALRSSNNAQTWRYMYSSNFTNIMPGDEGAFHSAELPLIFGTHDIARNKSGPFEYKISHAMQDYWLAFIQDPYTGLTKKGWKPTAGGYDTLQTGVEFGYDNEIVTRKYSFKSFQDGSLFSIIFFIHCFWHSTMASNLIVLGDAEIRDLLISLPKDEVLQFKKALENILIDFSVRGEGKYQPTPDFVNRPNGQKTLFRTFTSPDYVGTKIVVTPAPIKGADGNTVNRPLGGLLSLCDSAGVPTGILNAAEPTGYRTTLSALIPWTWRKNTENIVIFGAGKQGLWHTRLALALRGSEIKRITIVNRSVGRAKDLVKTVTEENQKYWKSSATLDVLDPAQADYDEALASLLSSADAVFCTVGSTSPLFPLKTILGDGQRSRLPFVGAIGSWQADMIELDPEMLRHAASRDDSYSPHGTEGSILVDDLEEAMVKSGEVIQSGLKGERLLQVGEILDWLDDESDRKPEGGVEKLKKWISEGFVVYKGIGVSVTDLAAGNAILDLARKRNAGTTISDF
;
A
#
# COMPACT_ATOMS: atom_id res chain seq x y z
N MET A 1 26.34 24.37 -75.20
CA MET A 1 27.71 24.33 -74.66
C MET A 1 27.67 23.75 -73.25
N ILE A 2 28.46 22.71 -73.01
CA ILE A 2 29.09 22.30 -71.73
C ILE A 2 28.19 22.17 -70.45
N LEU A 3 28.02 20.91 -70.03
CA LEU A 3 27.63 20.38 -68.70
C LEU A 3 28.87 20.23 -67.77
N PRO A 4 28.81 19.74 -66.51
CA PRO A 4 27.69 19.42 -65.59
C PRO A 4 27.81 20.09 -64.18
N SER A 5 26.79 20.06 -63.31
CA SER A 5 26.67 19.13 -62.14
C SER A 5 26.03 19.90 -60.92
N ILE A 6 25.48 19.33 -59.82
CA ILE A 6 24.97 17.97 -59.51
C ILE A 6 23.82 18.01 -58.45
N SER A 7 22.81 17.15 -58.62
CA SER A 7 21.92 16.46 -57.66
C SER A 7 21.16 17.14 -56.48
N ARG A 8 19.82 17.14 -56.63
CA ARG A 8 18.73 16.68 -55.71
C ARG A 8 18.88 16.81 -54.17
N LEU A 9 17.85 17.40 -53.54
CA LEU A 9 17.01 16.68 -52.55
C LEU A 9 15.57 17.26 -52.48
N LEU A 10 14.63 16.52 -51.88
CA LEU A 10 13.19 16.83 -51.89
C LEU A 10 12.79 17.91 -50.87
N ALA A 11 11.82 18.75 -51.23
CA ALA A 11 11.05 19.55 -50.29
C ALA A 11 9.74 18.82 -49.92
N VAL A 12 9.62 18.37 -48.67
CA VAL A 12 8.34 17.92 -48.10
C VAL A 12 7.62 19.15 -47.53
N GLY A 13 6.35 19.34 -47.88
CA GLY A 13 5.58 20.51 -47.49
C GLY A 13 5.28 20.57 -46.00
N ALA A 14 5.76 21.62 -45.32
CA ALA A 14 5.37 21.94 -43.96
C ALA A 14 4.05 22.71 -43.95
N GLY A 15 2.93 22.01 -43.70
CA GLY A 15 1.65 22.63 -43.39
C GLY A 15 1.66 23.22 -41.98
N ILE A 16 2.12 24.47 -41.84
CA ILE A 16 2.10 25.18 -40.54
C ILE A 16 0.67 25.65 -40.26
N GLY A 17 -0.09 24.82 -39.54
CA GLY A 17 -1.34 25.22 -38.91
C GLY A 17 -1.07 26.07 -37.66
N SER A 18 -1.10 27.40 -37.81
CA SER A 18 -0.88 28.34 -36.71
C SER A 18 -2.02 28.31 -35.68
N LEU A 19 -1.85 27.50 -34.63
CA LEU A 19 -2.69 27.54 -33.43
C LEU A 19 -2.31 28.77 -32.57
N PHE A 20 -2.99 29.90 -32.83
CA PHE A 20 -2.91 31.07 -31.95
C PHE A 20 -3.59 30.79 -30.60
N VAL A 21 -2.93 31.16 -29.51
CA VAL A 21 -3.35 30.90 -28.12
C VAL A 21 -3.71 32.22 -27.46
N SER A 22 -4.94 32.33 -26.95
CA SER A 22 -5.45 33.56 -26.33
C SER A 22 -6.18 33.29 -25.01
N ALA A 23 -6.29 34.36 -24.21
CA ALA A 23 -7.32 34.47 -23.18
C ALA A 23 -8.72 34.45 -23.82
N LEU A 24 -9.76 34.29 -23.00
CA LEU A 24 -11.10 34.11 -23.51
C LEU A 24 -11.66 35.39 -24.17
N ASP A 25 -12.10 35.25 -25.43
CA ASP A 25 -12.59 36.35 -26.29
C ASP A 25 -14.13 36.47 -26.33
N THR A 26 -14.84 35.56 -25.69
CA THR A 26 -16.31 35.51 -25.66
C THR A 26 -16.77 34.67 -24.47
N THR A 27 -17.87 35.04 -23.82
CA THR A 27 -18.49 34.22 -22.75
C THR A 27 -19.22 32.99 -23.29
N THR A 28 -19.08 32.65 -24.58
CA THR A 28 -19.63 31.42 -25.18
C THR A 28 -18.51 30.44 -25.52
N VAL A 29 -18.44 29.32 -24.80
CA VAL A 29 -17.42 28.27 -24.98
C VAL A 29 -18.08 27.00 -25.51
N LYS A 30 -17.54 26.45 -26.61
CA LYS A 30 -17.95 25.14 -27.13
C LYS A 30 -17.08 24.05 -26.50
N THR A 31 -17.67 23.21 -25.65
CA THR A 31 -17.09 22.00 -25.05
C THR A 31 -17.36 20.76 -25.91
N ASP A 32 -16.84 19.60 -25.52
CA ASP A 32 -17.17 18.34 -26.20
C ASP A 32 -18.56 17.80 -25.83
N ASN A 33 -19.11 18.26 -24.69
CA ASN A 33 -20.49 17.98 -24.28
C ASN A 33 -21.48 18.93 -24.97
N GLY A 34 -21.19 20.23 -25.12
CA GLY A 34 -22.12 21.18 -25.75
C GLY A 34 -21.61 22.62 -25.79
N ILE A 35 -22.52 23.59 -25.98
CA ILE A 35 -22.20 25.02 -25.90
C ILE A 35 -22.52 25.52 -24.48
N VAL A 36 -21.57 26.16 -23.83
CA VAL A 36 -21.70 26.73 -22.47
C VAL A 36 -21.67 28.25 -22.59
N LYS A 37 -22.71 28.92 -22.09
CA LYS A 37 -22.85 30.39 -22.10
C LYS A 37 -22.70 30.96 -20.69
N GLY A 38 -21.54 31.52 -20.39
CA GLY A 38 -21.28 32.26 -19.17
C GLY A 38 -21.56 33.77 -19.31
N PHE A 39 -21.07 34.54 -18.34
CA PHE A 39 -21.26 35.99 -18.26
C PHE A 39 -20.00 36.70 -17.73
N THR A 40 -20.04 38.03 -17.78
CA THR A 40 -19.20 38.95 -17.00
C THR A 40 -20.15 39.87 -16.23
N ASP A 41 -19.84 40.23 -14.99
CA ASP A 41 -20.63 41.20 -14.23
C ASP A 41 -19.94 42.57 -14.14
N GLU A 42 -20.63 43.56 -13.55
CA GLU A 42 -20.13 44.94 -13.43
C GLU A 42 -19.00 45.10 -12.40
N PHE A 43 -18.88 44.17 -11.45
CA PHE A 43 -17.82 44.18 -10.43
C PHE A 43 -16.51 43.59 -10.97
N PHE A 44 -16.61 42.59 -11.85
CA PHE A 44 -15.49 41.88 -12.46
C PHE A 44 -15.60 41.81 -14.00
N PRO A 45 -15.62 42.96 -14.70
CA PRO A 45 -15.79 43.03 -16.16
C PRO A 45 -14.63 42.39 -16.95
N ASN A 46 -13.53 42.04 -16.28
CA ASN A 46 -12.37 41.33 -16.82
C ASN A 46 -12.31 39.85 -16.39
N VAL A 47 -13.40 39.27 -15.86
CA VAL A 47 -13.52 37.86 -15.48
C VAL A 47 -14.78 37.27 -16.10
N ALA A 48 -14.62 36.29 -16.97
CA ALA A 48 -15.71 35.47 -17.45
C ALA A 48 -16.00 34.35 -16.44
N GLN A 49 -17.28 34.17 -16.15
CA GLN A 49 -17.79 33.22 -15.16
C GLN A 49 -18.74 32.24 -15.85
N PHE A 50 -18.53 30.96 -15.61
CA PHE A 50 -19.37 29.88 -16.12
C PHE A 50 -19.75 28.99 -14.95
N LEU A 51 -21.00 29.07 -14.53
CA LEU A 51 -21.52 28.45 -13.32
C LEU A 51 -22.42 27.26 -13.68
N GLY A 52 -22.50 26.25 -12.82
CA GLY A 52 -23.44 25.14 -13.00
C GLY A 52 -23.18 24.25 -14.22
N ILE A 53 -21.93 24.05 -14.65
CA ILE A 53 -21.60 23.14 -15.76
C ILE A 53 -21.68 21.68 -15.29
N PRO A 54 -22.55 20.82 -15.85
CA PRO A 54 -22.63 19.42 -15.43
C PRO A 54 -21.47 18.62 -16.02
N TYR A 55 -20.66 18.01 -15.15
CA TYR A 55 -19.56 17.12 -15.58
C TYR A 55 -20.00 15.65 -15.65
N ALA A 56 -21.07 15.29 -14.94
CA ALA A 56 -21.65 13.94 -14.90
C ALA A 56 -23.14 13.94 -15.27
N GLU A 57 -23.69 12.76 -15.57
CA GLU A 57 -25.13 12.54 -15.55
C GLU A 57 -25.69 12.63 -14.11
N PRO A 58 -26.91 13.15 -13.91
CA PRO A 58 -27.52 13.29 -12.58
C PRO A 58 -27.56 11.93 -11.83
N PRO A 59 -27.03 11.84 -10.60
CA PRO A 59 -26.96 10.61 -9.83
C PRO A 59 -28.30 10.27 -9.14
N VAL A 60 -29.42 10.48 -9.84
CA VAL A 60 -30.80 10.38 -9.33
C VAL A 60 -31.42 9.00 -9.58
N GLY A 61 -32.41 8.63 -8.76
CA GLY A 61 -33.19 7.39 -8.93
C GLY A 61 -32.29 6.15 -8.99
N LYS A 62 -32.34 5.39 -10.09
CA LYS A 62 -31.47 4.21 -10.29
C LYS A 62 -29.96 4.52 -10.30
N ARG A 63 -29.55 5.78 -10.50
CA ARG A 63 -28.14 6.21 -10.38
C ARG A 63 -27.75 6.63 -8.97
N ARG A 64 -28.69 6.73 -8.02
CA ARG A 64 -28.35 6.91 -6.61
C ARG A 64 -27.51 5.71 -6.16
N TRP A 65 -26.40 6.01 -5.49
CA TRP A 65 -25.37 5.04 -5.10
C TRP A 65 -24.72 4.23 -6.24
N ALA A 66 -24.76 4.72 -7.47
CA ALA A 66 -23.90 4.22 -8.55
C ALA A 66 -22.67 5.15 -8.73
N PRO A 67 -21.54 4.64 -9.24
CA PRO A 67 -20.46 5.50 -9.74
C PRO A 67 -20.97 6.53 -10.75
N ALA A 68 -20.44 7.75 -10.70
CA ALA A 68 -20.81 8.79 -11.64
C ALA A 68 -20.39 8.42 -13.07
N VAL A 69 -21.16 8.88 -14.04
CA VAL A 69 -20.92 8.66 -15.48
C VAL A 69 -20.79 10.01 -16.15
N THR A 70 -19.80 10.17 -17.03
CA THR A 70 -19.55 11.41 -17.79
C THR A 70 -20.82 11.96 -18.43
N LYS A 71 -21.03 13.28 -18.36
CA LYS A 71 -22.20 13.92 -18.97
C LYS A 71 -22.24 13.67 -20.49
N GLY A 72 -23.40 13.27 -21.01
CA GLY A 72 -23.66 13.15 -22.43
C GLY A 72 -23.65 14.50 -23.17
N ARG A 73 -24.01 14.48 -24.46
CA ARG A 73 -24.11 15.72 -25.24
C ARG A 73 -25.36 16.54 -24.87
N PHE A 74 -25.20 17.85 -24.81
CA PHE A 74 -26.25 18.84 -24.65
C PHE A 74 -26.16 19.93 -25.73
N GLY A 75 -27.23 20.71 -25.89
CA GLY A 75 -27.30 21.79 -26.88
C GLY A 75 -26.54 23.04 -26.44
N ALA A 76 -27.27 24.07 -26.04
CA ALA A 76 -26.73 25.24 -25.35
C ALA A 76 -27.17 25.20 -23.88
N LEU A 77 -26.19 25.30 -22.97
CA LEU A 77 -26.36 25.46 -21.54
C LEU A 77 -26.23 26.94 -21.18
N ASP A 78 -27.20 27.44 -20.43
CA ASP A 78 -27.07 28.69 -19.69
C ASP A 78 -26.24 28.41 -18.42
N ALA A 79 -25.06 29.01 -18.34
CA ALA A 79 -24.10 28.87 -17.26
C ALA A 79 -23.93 30.19 -16.51
N THR A 80 -25.02 30.97 -16.40
CA THR A 80 -25.07 32.20 -15.58
C THR A 80 -25.57 31.96 -14.15
N HIS A 81 -26.06 30.75 -13.87
CA HIS A 81 -26.61 30.35 -12.56
C HIS A 81 -25.80 29.21 -11.94
N GLN A 82 -25.64 29.24 -10.62
CA GLN A 82 -24.99 28.17 -9.87
C GLN A 82 -25.86 26.89 -9.87
N GLY A 83 -25.22 25.73 -10.03
CA GLY A 83 -25.88 24.44 -9.81
C GLY A 83 -26.22 24.21 -8.34
N ALA A 84 -27.18 23.34 -8.07
CA ALA A 84 -27.58 22.98 -6.71
C ALA A 84 -26.44 22.29 -5.93
N ALA A 85 -26.39 22.52 -4.62
CA ALA A 85 -25.48 21.78 -3.73
C ALA A 85 -25.93 20.32 -3.58
N CYS A 86 -25.00 19.40 -3.31
CA CYS A 86 -25.36 18.01 -3.06
C CYS A 86 -26.12 17.83 -1.73
N PRO A 87 -26.91 16.75 -1.56
CA PRO A 87 -27.76 16.59 -0.39
C PRO A 87 -26.94 16.48 0.90
N GLN A 88 -27.30 17.33 1.85
CA GLN A 88 -26.61 17.56 3.12
C GLN A 88 -27.57 18.30 4.06
N ALA A 89 -27.28 18.30 5.36
CA ALA A 89 -28.10 19.01 6.34
C ALA A 89 -28.33 20.48 5.95
N GLU A 90 -29.57 20.95 6.12
CA GLU A 90 -29.89 22.36 5.89
C GLU A 90 -29.06 23.25 6.84
N PRO A 91 -28.55 24.40 6.36
CA PRO A 91 -27.66 25.27 7.14
C PRO A 91 -28.37 25.82 8.38
N SER A 92 -27.70 25.81 9.53
CA SER A 92 -28.22 26.33 10.80
C SER A 92 -27.31 27.38 11.41
N ASN A 93 -27.90 28.47 11.88
CA ASN A 93 -27.23 29.54 12.61
C ASN A 93 -26.81 29.14 14.05
N SER A 94 -27.17 27.93 14.49
CA SER A 94 -26.79 27.37 15.80
C SER A 94 -25.48 26.58 15.77
N GLY A 95 -24.83 26.44 14.61
CA GLY A 95 -23.54 25.76 14.46
C GLY A 95 -22.35 26.69 14.72
N PRO A 96 -21.12 26.15 14.75
CA PRO A 96 -19.89 26.93 14.88
C PRO A 96 -19.62 27.81 13.64
N TRP A 97 -20.14 27.41 12.48
CA TRP A 97 -20.00 28.15 11.22
C TRP A 97 -21.11 29.17 11.06
N ARG A 98 -20.76 30.40 10.67
CA ARG A 98 -21.74 31.45 10.33
C ARG A 98 -22.26 31.27 8.89
N PRO A 99 -23.39 31.90 8.52
CA PRO A 99 -24.04 31.69 7.21
C PRO A 99 -23.13 31.92 6.00
N GLU A 100 -22.19 32.85 6.08
CA GLU A 100 -21.21 33.15 5.03
C GLU A 100 -20.28 31.97 4.70
N PHE A 101 -20.12 31.00 5.63
CA PHE A 101 -19.36 29.76 5.46
C PHE A 101 -20.21 28.54 5.04
N LEU A 102 -21.52 28.73 4.84
CA LEU A 102 -22.48 27.65 4.59
C LEU A 102 -23.14 27.74 3.22
N ILE A 103 -23.73 26.63 2.77
CA ILE A 103 -24.61 26.64 1.58
C ILE A 103 -25.86 27.49 1.84
N LYS A 104 -26.54 27.94 0.79
CA LYS A 104 -27.78 28.72 0.90
C LYS A 104 -28.93 27.79 1.35
N PRO A 105 -29.85 28.23 2.24
CA PRO A 105 -30.99 27.40 2.66
C PRO A 105 -31.84 26.95 1.47
N ASN A 106 -32.34 25.71 1.52
CA ASN A 106 -33.14 25.05 0.49
C ASN A 106 -32.45 24.92 -0.90
N SER A 107 -31.11 24.98 -0.97
CA SER A 107 -30.35 24.90 -2.25
C SER A 107 -29.84 23.50 -2.63
N THR A 108 -30.32 22.45 -1.95
CA THR A 108 -29.86 21.06 -2.15
C THR A 108 -30.67 20.27 -3.18
N SER A 109 -29.99 19.41 -3.94
CA SER A 109 -30.57 18.47 -4.92
C SER A 109 -29.68 17.24 -5.06
N GLU A 110 -30.23 16.09 -5.47
CA GLU A 110 -29.41 14.95 -5.94
C GLU A 110 -28.77 15.22 -7.30
N ASP A 111 -29.43 15.98 -8.17
CA ASP A 111 -28.81 16.54 -9.37
C ASP A 111 -27.92 17.70 -8.93
N CYS A 112 -26.65 17.39 -8.63
CA CYS A 112 -25.70 18.32 -8.03
C CYS A 112 -24.27 18.22 -8.58
N LEU A 113 -23.99 17.32 -9.53
CA LEU A 113 -22.64 17.04 -10.05
C LEU A 113 -22.20 18.10 -11.09
N TYR A 114 -22.05 19.31 -10.59
CA TYR A 114 -21.69 20.51 -11.32
C TYR A 114 -20.31 21.02 -10.94
N LEU A 115 -19.69 21.77 -11.87
CA LEU A 115 -18.51 22.58 -11.65
C LEU A 115 -18.71 23.99 -12.19
N ASN A 116 -17.89 24.92 -11.71
CA ASN A 116 -17.90 26.33 -12.05
C ASN A 116 -16.50 26.76 -12.51
N VAL A 117 -16.37 27.68 -13.45
CA VAL A 117 -15.09 28.15 -14.02
C VAL A 117 -15.02 29.67 -14.02
N TRP A 118 -13.94 30.23 -13.46
CA TRP A 118 -13.59 31.65 -13.52
C TRP A 118 -12.30 31.84 -14.30
N THR A 119 -12.35 32.60 -15.39
CA THR A 119 -11.21 32.80 -16.31
C THR A 119 -11.10 34.27 -16.77
N PRO A 120 -9.89 34.81 -17.01
CA PRO A 120 -9.73 36.19 -17.50
C PRO A 120 -10.41 36.45 -18.86
N TYR A 121 -11.17 37.54 -18.93
CA TYR A 121 -11.86 38.04 -20.12
C TYR A 121 -11.12 39.26 -20.71
N LYS A 122 -11.00 39.36 -22.03
CA LYS A 122 -10.33 40.48 -22.72
C LYS A 122 -11.06 41.83 -22.54
N PRO A 123 -10.40 43.01 -22.70
CA PRO A 123 -9.15 43.21 -23.45
C PRO A 123 -8.08 44.14 -22.82
N ARG A 124 -6.80 43.74 -22.92
CA ARG A 124 -5.71 44.64 -23.40
C ARG A 124 -4.46 43.85 -23.81
N GLY A 125 -4.01 44.09 -25.04
CA GLY A 125 -2.66 43.83 -25.55
C GLY A 125 -2.09 42.41 -25.42
N GLY A 126 -2.21 41.61 -26.49
CA GLY A 126 -1.27 40.51 -26.77
C GLY A 126 -1.75 39.08 -26.51
N ASN A 127 -1.07 38.16 -27.20
CA ASN A 127 -1.24 36.71 -27.14
C ASN A 127 -0.80 36.21 -25.74
N ARG A 128 -1.74 35.95 -24.84
CA ARG A 128 -1.43 35.28 -23.55
C ARG A 128 -1.44 33.78 -23.77
N GLY A 129 -0.35 33.11 -23.44
CA GLY A 129 -0.27 31.65 -23.43
C GLY A 129 -1.29 31.03 -22.47
N LYS A 130 -1.52 29.72 -22.60
CA LYS A 130 -2.46 28.98 -21.74
C LYS A 130 -2.17 29.22 -20.26
N LEU A 131 -3.22 29.32 -19.44
CA LEU A 131 -3.10 29.67 -18.02
C LEU A 131 -3.04 28.42 -17.13
N PRO A 132 -2.28 28.44 -16.01
CA PRO A 132 -2.40 27.40 -15.00
C PRO A 132 -3.80 27.38 -14.40
N VAL A 133 -4.24 26.20 -13.97
CA VAL A 133 -5.60 25.91 -13.53
C VAL A 133 -5.57 25.42 -12.09
N LEU A 134 -6.32 26.05 -11.20
CA LEU A 134 -6.66 25.52 -9.89
C LEU A 134 -7.97 24.75 -9.97
N VAL A 135 -8.02 23.57 -9.38
CA VAL A 135 -9.26 22.82 -9.15
C VAL A 135 -9.50 22.74 -7.66
N TRP A 136 -10.48 23.50 -7.18
CA TRP A 136 -10.89 23.61 -5.80
C TRP A 136 -11.87 22.49 -5.41
N ILE A 137 -11.49 21.74 -4.37
CA ILE A 137 -12.31 20.72 -3.71
C ILE A 137 -12.65 21.25 -2.31
N HIS A 138 -13.93 21.53 -2.06
CA HIS A 138 -14.37 22.12 -0.80
C HIS A 138 -14.24 21.16 0.39
N GLY A 139 -14.07 21.73 1.58
CA GLY A 139 -14.12 21.05 2.88
C GLY A 139 -15.55 20.67 3.31
N GLY A 140 -15.76 20.57 4.63
CA GLY A 140 -17.07 20.23 5.22
C GLY A 140 -17.20 18.77 5.70
N GLY A 141 -16.10 18.14 6.12
CA GLY A 141 -16.10 16.85 6.81
C GLY A 141 -16.66 15.66 6.00
N PHE A 142 -16.70 15.76 4.67
CA PHE A 142 -17.40 14.83 3.75
C PHE A 142 -18.93 14.76 3.92
N VAL A 143 -19.53 15.59 4.77
CA VAL A 143 -20.98 15.58 5.08
C VAL A 143 -21.71 16.87 4.70
N ALA A 144 -20.97 17.98 4.50
CA ALA A 144 -21.49 19.28 4.11
C ALA A 144 -20.51 19.99 3.14
N GLY A 145 -20.91 21.15 2.63
CA GLY A 145 -20.15 21.98 1.71
C GLY A 145 -20.73 22.03 0.28
N GLY A 146 -20.23 22.94 -0.54
CA GLY A 146 -20.60 23.04 -1.96
C GLY A 146 -19.71 24.06 -2.66
N GLY A 147 -19.40 23.86 -3.94
CA GLY A 147 -18.48 24.70 -4.72
C GLY A 147 -18.96 26.14 -4.99
N ASN A 148 -20.04 26.58 -4.33
CA ASN A 148 -20.75 27.82 -4.58
C ASN A 148 -20.96 28.70 -3.31
N ILE A 149 -20.37 28.30 -2.17
CA ILE A 149 -20.39 29.08 -0.92
C ILE A 149 -19.58 30.37 -1.10
N ASP A 150 -20.13 31.51 -0.65
CA ASP A 150 -19.70 32.84 -1.08
C ASP A 150 -18.24 33.18 -0.71
N TYR A 151 -17.73 32.74 0.46
CA TYR A 151 -16.33 33.02 0.85
C TYR A 151 -15.25 32.33 -0.02
N GLN A 152 -15.62 31.31 -0.80
CA GLN A 152 -14.70 30.53 -1.65
C GLN A 152 -14.97 30.78 -3.15
N VAL A 153 -15.56 31.92 -3.49
CA VAL A 153 -15.80 32.38 -4.87
C VAL A 153 -14.62 33.30 -5.29
N PRO A 154 -13.89 33.01 -6.39
CA PRO A 154 -12.56 33.60 -6.67
C PRO A 154 -12.46 34.84 -7.58
N PRO A 155 -13.53 35.56 -8.02
CA PRO A 155 -13.40 36.55 -9.10
C PRO A 155 -12.50 37.73 -8.71
N HIS A 156 -12.40 38.11 -7.43
CA HIS A 156 -11.44 39.10 -6.95
C HIS A 156 -9.99 38.75 -7.31
N TRP A 157 -9.56 37.51 -7.05
CA TRP A 157 -8.19 37.07 -7.34
C TRP A 157 -7.93 36.87 -8.85
N VAL A 158 -8.92 36.37 -9.59
CA VAL A 158 -8.83 36.24 -11.06
C VAL A 158 -8.80 37.63 -11.72
N ALA A 159 -9.59 38.58 -11.23
CA ALA A 159 -9.63 39.97 -11.70
C ALA A 159 -8.32 40.73 -11.43
N ARG A 160 -7.70 40.54 -10.25
CA ARG A 160 -6.41 41.17 -9.92
C ARG A 160 -5.24 40.57 -10.70
N SER A 161 -5.13 39.24 -10.70
CA SER A 161 -3.94 38.56 -11.23
C SER A 161 -3.96 38.37 -12.74
N GLN A 162 -5.13 38.07 -13.32
CA GLN A 162 -5.36 37.86 -14.76
C GLN A 162 -4.42 36.81 -15.40
N LYS A 163 -3.97 35.84 -14.59
CA LYS A 163 -2.84 34.94 -14.85
C LYS A 163 -3.08 33.47 -14.48
N HIS A 164 -4.28 33.10 -14.08
CA HIS A 164 -4.69 31.73 -13.75
C HIS A 164 -6.19 31.55 -13.99
N ILE A 165 -6.66 30.31 -13.94
CA ILE A 165 -8.07 29.92 -13.95
C ILE A 165 -8.38 29.20 -12.65
N VAL A 166 -9.57 29.41 -12.09
CA VAL A 166 -10.08 28.61 -10.97
C VAL A 166 -11.31 27.82 -11.43
N VAL A 167 -11.35 26.55 -11.06
CA VAL A 167 -12.50 25.66 -11.19
C VAL A 167 -12.94 25.25 -9.79
N SER A 168 -14.21 25.39 -9.42
CA SER A 168 -14.76 24.75 -8.22
C SER A 168 -15.72 23.62 -8.62
N LEU A 169 -15.84 22.59 -7.79
CA LEU A 169 -16.73 21.45 -8.06
C LEU A 169 -17.57 21.08 -6.84
N ASN A 170 -18.74 20.50 -7.10
CA ASN A 170 -19.50 19.71 -6.13
C ASN A 170 -19.14 18.23 -6.26
N TYR A 171 -19.23 17.48 -5.16
CA TYR A 171 -19.17 16.02 -5.12
C TYR A 171 -20.21 15.50 -4.13
N ARG A 172 -20.66 14.24 -4.24
CA ARG A 172 -21.68 13.70 -3.31
C ARG A 172 -21.12 13.59 -1.89
N LEU A 173 -21.98 13.86 -0.91
CA LEU A 173 -21.67 13.96 0.52
C LEU A 173 -22.49 12.98 1.36
N GLY A 174 -22.04 12.75 2.60
CA GLY A 174 -22.73 11.95 3.60
C GLY A 174 -23.16 10.58 3.07
N ILE A 175 -24.37 10.14 3.41
CA ILE A 175 -24.91 8.86 2.93
C ILE A 175 -24.98 8.75 1.40
N PHE A 176 -25.04 9.87 0.66
CA PHE A 176 -25.17 9.86 -0.81
C PHE A 176 -23.82 9.69 -1.51
N GLY A 177 -22.72 10.15 -0.90
CA GLY A 177 -21.35 10.02 -1.41
C GLY A 177 -20.51 8.92 -0.77
N PHE A 178 -20.83 8.56 0.48
CA PHE A 178 -20.08 7.61 1.30
C PHE A 178 -21.04 6.65 2.04
N PRO A 179 -21.92 5.92 1.31
CA PRO A 179 -22.97 5.09 1.92
C PRO A 179 -22.44 3.98 2.82
N ASN A 180 -21.26 3.42 2.52
CA ASN A 180 -20.75 2.21 3.17
C ASN A 180 -21.79 1.08 3.24
N ALA A 181 -22.44 0.78 2.11
CA ALA A 181 -23.56 -0.15 2.05
C ALA A 181 -23.12 -1.55 1.62
N ALA A 182 -23.56 -2.59 2.35
CA ALA A 182 -23.25 -3.99 2.05
C ALA A 182 -23.69 -4.47 0.65
N GLY A 183 -24.64 -3.76 0.02
CA GLY A 183 -25.13 -4.05 -1.34
C GLY A 183 -24.32 -3.42 -2.47
N LEU A 184 -23.22 -2.72 -2.17
CA LEU A 184 -22.30 -2.16 -3.18
C LEU A 184 -20.98 -2.95 -3.18
N ASP A 185 -20.31 -3.01 -4.32
CA ASP A 185 -18.95 -3.55 -4.38
C ASP A 185 -18.02 -2.74 -3.46
N SER A 186 -17.11 -3.42 -2.78
CA SER A 186 -16.02 -2.82 -2.00
C SER A 186 -15.36 -1.60 -2.70
N LYS A 187 -15.15 -1.68 -4.01
CA LYS A 187 -14.48 -0.68 -4.85
C LYS A 187 -15.40 0.47 -5.29
N GLU A 188 -16.68 0.44 -4.93
CA GLU A 188 -17.69 1.44 -5.30
C GLU A 188 -18.26 2.20 -4.08
N GLN A 189 -17.67 2.03 -2.88
CA GLN A 189 -18.16 2.66 -1.66
C GLN A 189 -17.91 4.17 -1.57
N ASN A 190 -16.75 4.65 -2.02
CA ASN A 190 -16.31 6.05 -1.90
C ASN A 190 -16.73 6.90 -3.11
N LEU A 191 -18.03 6.91 -3.41
CA LEU A 191 -18.61 7.57 -4.60
C LEU A 191 -18.22 9.05 -4.71
N GLY A 192 -18.17 9.79 -3.60
CA GLY A 192 -17.76 11.19 -3.60
C GLY A 192 -16.31 11.42 -4.06
N LEU A 193 -15.38 10.47 -3.82
CA LEU A 193 -14.01 10.54 -4.36
C LEU A 193 -13.96 10.17 -5.86
N LEU A 194 -14.88 9.32 -6.33
CA LEU A 194 -15.03 9.00 -7.75
C LEU A 194 -15.63 10.18 -8.54
N ASP A 195 -16.57 10.91 -7.94
CA ASP A 195 -17.15 12.14 -8.48
C ASP A 195 -16.05 13.20 -8.72
N GLN A 196 -15.20 13.43 -7.72
CA GLN A 196 -14.04 14.34 -7.81
C GLN A 196 -13.08 13.94 -8.94
N ARG A 197 -12.78 12.64 -9.10
CA ARG A 197 -11.94 12.15 -10.19
C ARG A 197 -12.56 12.45 -11.56
N LEU A 198 -13.86 12.19 -11.73
CA LEU A 198 -14.56 12.46 -12.98
C LEU A 198 -14.61 13.96 -13.32
N ALA A 199 -14.75 14.82 -12.32
CA ALA A 199 -14.66 16.28 -12.50
C ALA A 199 -13.25 16.72 -12.94
N VAL A 200 -12.18 16.15 -12.37
CA VAL A 200 -10.80 16.43 -12.77
C VAL A 200 -10.51 15.94 -14.20
N GLU A 201 -11.08 14.80 -14.62
CA GLU A 201 -11.05 14.34 -16.01
C GLU A 201 -11.77 15.30 -16.95
N TRP A 202 -12.95 15.80 -16.56
CA TRP A 202 -13.67 16.82 -17.34
C TRP A 202 -12.82 18.09 -17.52
N VAL A 203 -12.13 18.54 -16.46
CA VAL A 203 -11.22 19.70 -16.52
C VAL A 203 -10.06 19.43 -17.46
N ARG A 204 -9.37 18.29 -17.36
CA ARG A 204 -8.30 17.89 -18.30
C ARG A 204 -8.74 18.00 -19.75
N ASP A 205 -9.94 17.52 -20.05
CA ASP A 205 -10.42 17.41 -21.43
C ASP A 205 -10.97 18.74 -21.98
N ASN A 206 -11.58 19.58 -21.13
CA ASN A 206 -12.29 20.78 -21.59
C ASN A 206 -11.60 22.12 -21.27
N ILE A 207 -10.75 22.23 -20.24
CA ILE A 207 -10.30 23.54 -19.72
C ILE A 207 -9.50 24.37 -20.73
N SER A 208 -8.88 23.72 -21.72
CA SER A 208 -8.18 24.42 -22.80
C SER A 208 -9.09 25.33 -23.64
N ARG A 209 -10.39 25.05 -23.67
CA ARG A 209 -11.43 25.83 -24.36
C ARG A 209 -11.82 27.10 -23.57
N PHE A 210 -11.45 27.16 -22.29
CA PHE A 210 -11.62 28.31 -21.39
C PHE A 210 -10.31 29.11 -21.22
N GLY A 211 -9.26 28.79 -21.99
CA GLY A 211 -7.92 29.41 -21.91
C GLY A 211 -6.92 28.68 -21.01
N GLY A 212 -7.31 27.55 -20.41
CA GLY A 212 -6.48 26.80 -19.46
C GLY A 212 -5.43 25.90 -20.08
N ASP A 213 -4.44 25.52 -19.28
CA ASP A 213 -3.42 24.55 -19.63
C ASP A 213 -3.70 23.21 -18.93
N PRO A 214 -4.18 22.18 -19.66
CA PRO A 214 -4.47 20.88 -19.06
C PRO A 214 -3.21 20.16 -18.55
N LYS A 215 -2.00 20.67 -18.82
CA LYS A 215 -0.74 20.16 -18.25
C LYS A 215 -0.30 20.88 -16.97
N ARG A 216 -1.02 21.94 -16.53
CA ARG A 216 -0.75 22.70 -15.30
C ARG A 216 -2.01 22.85 -14.47
N ILE A 217 -2.64 21.70 -14.19
CA ILE A 217 -3.76 21.58 -13.25
C ILE A 217 -3.18 21.37 -11.85
N THR A 218 -3.47 22.23 -10.89
CA THR A 218 -3.15 22.05 -9.48
C THR A 218 -4.43 21.71 -8.73
N LEU A 219 -4.47 20.60 -8.00
CA LEU A 219 -5.61 20.31 -7.12
C LEU A 219 -5.39 21.04 -5.79
N TRP A 220 -6.41 21.74 -5.33
CA TRP A 220 -6.40 22.51 -4.10
C TRP A 220 -7.64 22.15 -3.29
N GLY A 221 -7.49 21.90 -2.00
CA GLY A 221 -8.63 21.67 -1.13
C GLY A 221 -8.26 21.90 0.32
N GLN A 222 -9.30 22.18 1.11
CA GLN A 222 -9.16 22.45 2.55
C GLN A 222 -9.95 21.43 3.37
N SER A 223 -9.48 21.09 4.57
CA SER A 223 -10.16 20.12 5.47
C SER A 223 -10.38 18.77 4.78
N ALA A 224 -11.62 18.27 4.72
CA ALA A 224 -12.01 17.10 3.93
C ALA A 224 -11.66 17.20 2.43
N GLY A 225 -11.63 18.42 1.86
CA GLY A 225 -11.11 18.68 0.52
C GLY A 225 -9.59 18.53 0.44
N GLY A 226 -8.86 18.95 1.47
CA GLY A 226 -7.41 18.73 1.60
C GLY A 226 -7.07 17.24 1.77
N ALA A 227 -7.87 16.51 2.55
CA ALA A 227 -7.81 15.05 2.61
C ALA A 227 -8.17 14.39 1.27
N SER A 228 -9.13 14.92 0.53
CA SER A 228 -9.47 14.46 -0.84
C SER A 228 -8.30 14.63 -1.80
N VAL A 229 -7.62 15.79 -1.78
CA VAL A 229 -6.38 16.04 -2.54
C VAL A 229 -5.25 15.08 -2.11
N GLY A 230 -5.18 14.76 -0.81
CA GLY A 230 -4.33 13.69 -0.28
C GLY A 230 -4.67 12.33 -0.92
N TYR A 231 -5.90 11.82 -0.74
CA TYR A 231 -6.34 10.52 -1.24
C TYR A 231 -6.15 10.37 -2.75
N TYR A 232 -6.40 11.43 -3.52
CA TYR A 232 -6.18 11.46 -4.96
C TYR A 232 -4.74 11.05 -5.34
N GLN A 233 -3.72 11.51 -4.60
CA GLN A 233 -2.31 11.20 -4.86
C GLN A 233 -2.02 9.69 -4.80
N TYR A 234 -2.66 8.97 -3.88
CA TYR A 234 -2.45 7.54 -3.68
C TYR A 234 -3.37 6.69 -4.57
N ALA A 235 -4.54 7.21 -4.93
CA ALA A 235 -5.51 6.52 -5.78
C ALA A 235 -5.10 6.49 -7.26
N TYR A 236 -4.45 7.55 -7.75
CA TYR A 236 -4.12 7.73 -9.17
C TYR A 236 -2.62 7.93 -9.45
N PRO A 237 -1.69 7.14 -8.90
CA PRO A 237 -0.25 7.40 -9.03
C PRO A 237 0.30 7.17 -10.44
N LYS A 238 -0.40 6.40 -11.28
CA LYS A 238 -0.05 6.14 -12.70
C LYS A 238 -0.66 7.14 -13.68
N ASP A 239 -1.70 7.88 -13.27
CA ASP A 239 -2.34 8.93 -14.07
C ASP A 239 -2.82 10.06 -13.15
N PRO A 240 -1.90 10.90 -12.63
CA PRO A 240 -2.24 11.90 -11.63
C PRO A 240 -3.13 13.02 -12.17
N ILE A 241 -3.12 13.32 -13.49
CA ILE A 241 -3.70 14.50 -14.16
C ILE A 241 -3.15 15.85 -13.64
N ALA A 242 -3.10 16.02 -12.31
CA ALA A 242 -2.48 17.10 -11.58
C ALA A 242 -0.98 17.24 -11.89
N HIS A 243 -0.52 18.48 -11.73
CA HIS A 243 0.85 18.94 -11.85
C HIS A 243 1.46 19.31 -10.49
N ALA A 244 0.61 19.65 -9.52
CA ALA A 244 0.96 19.96 -8.13
C ALA A 244 -0.30 19.82 -7.24
N TYR A 245 -0.10 19.89 -5.91
CA TYR A 245 -1.16 19.76 -4.91
C TYR A 245 -1.09 20.88 -3.86
N ILE A 246 -2.24 21.26 -3.29
CA ILE A 246 -2.35 22.19 -2.17
C ILE A 246 -3.33 21.58 -1.16
N GLN A 247 -2.85 21.35 0.06
CA GLN A 247 -3.57 20.66 1.13
C GLN A 247 -3.63 21.57 2.37
N ASP A 248 -4.71 22.36 2.46
CA ASP A 248 -4.89 23.33 3.53
C ASP A 248 -5.65 22.66 4.69
N SER A 249 -5.09 22.68 5.90
CA SER A 249 -5.70 22.06 7.09
C SER A 249 -6.19 20.62 6.84
N GLY A 250 -5.41 19.82 6.10
CA GLY A 250 -5.84 18.50 5.65
C GLY A 250 -4.72 17.63 5.08
N GLY A 251 -5.03 16.36 4.84
CA GLY A 251 -4.07 15.36 4.38
C GLY A 251 -4.59 13.94 4.59
N VAL A 252 -3.80 12.93 4.20
CA VAL A 252 -4.26 11.52 4.28
C VAL A 252 -4.30 10.99 5.71
N PHE A 253 -3.54 11.61 6.61
CA PHE A 253 -3.42 11.25 8.02
C PHE A 253 -4.40 12.00 8.96
N LEU A 254 -5.35 12.79 8.43
CA LEU A 254 -6.46 13.26 9.27
C LEU A 254 -7.18 12.05 9.89
N PRO A 255 -7.62 12.11 11.17
CA PRO A 255 -8.29 11.01 11.87
C PRO A 255 -9.75 10.76 11.41
N ILE A 256 -10.04 10.99 10.13
CA ILE A 256 -11.32 10.70 9.50
C ILE A 256 -11.39 9.18 9.25
N ASN A 257 -11.99 8.46 10.18
CA ASN A 257 -12.14 7.01 10.08
C ASN A 257 -13.61 6.57 10.18
N ASN A 258 -13.91 5.47 9.49
CA ASN A 258 -15.22 4.82 9.54
C ASN A 258 -15.00 3.38 10.04
N ALA A 259 -15.42 3.12 11.27
CA ALA A 259 -15.26 1.82 11.93
C ALA A 259 -16.38 0.81 11.62
N ASP A 260 -17.36 1.19 10.76
CA ASP A 260 -18.54 0.38 10.45
C ASP A 260 -18.24 -0.71 9.40
N SER A 261 -17.36 -1.65 9.73
CA SER A 261 -17.07 -2.82 8.88
C SER A 261 -18.27 -3.75 8.67
N ALA A 262 -19.34 -3.58 9.44
CA ALA A 262 -20.58 -4.35 9.36
C ALA A 262 -21.67 -3.68 8.48
N HIS A 263 -21.40 -2.51 7.88
CA HIS A 263 -22.37 -1.73 7.10
C HIS A 263 -23.67 -1.42 7.88
N SER A 264 -23.56 -1.33 9.20
CA SER A 264 -24.66 -1.17 10.15
C SER A 264 -25.29 0.22 10.10
N ASN A 265 -24.52 1.26 9.78
CA ASN A 265 -25.02 2.62 9.63
C ASN A 265 -26.03 2.69 8.49
N PHE A 266 -25.66 2.22 7.30
CA PHE A 266 -26.56 2.17 6.14
C PHE A 266 -27.78 1.28 6.41
N THR A 267 -27.54 0.08 6.98
CA THR A 267 -28.61 -0.87 7.34
C THR A 267 -29.61 -0.27 8.32
N SER A 268 -29.16 0.54 9.29
CA SER A 268 -30.05 1.20 10.27
C SER A 268 -30.99 2.22 9.62
N ILE A 269 -30.50 2.97 8.62
CA ILE A 269 -31.30 3.91 7.84
C ILE A 269 -32.25 3.16 6.91
N ALA A 270 -31.80 2.10 6.23
CA ALA A 270 -32.66 1.23 5.41
C ALA A 270 -33.83 0.66 6.21
N LYS A 271 -33.55 0.14 7.42
CA LYS A 271 -34.58 -0.40 8.32
C LYS A 271 -35.63 0.64 8.72
N ALA A 272 -35.25 1.91 8.89
CA ALA A 272 -36.19 2.98 9.22
C ALA A 272 -37.24 3.23 8.11
N PHE A 273 -36.89 2.93 6.85
CA PHE A 273 -37.80 2.99 5.70
C PHE A 273 -38.45 1.64 5.35
N LYS A 274 -38.32 0.61 6.21
CA LYS A 274 -38.78 -0.77 5.98
C LYS A 274 -38.10 -1.45 4.78
N CYS A 275 -36.88 -1.01 4.45
CA CYS A 275 -36.01 -1.58 3.42
C CYS A 275 -35.05 -2.64 3.98
N ASP A 276 -35.39 -3.29 5.09
CA ASP A 276 -34.61 -4.35 5.74
C ASP A 276 -34.80 -5.74 5.11
N LYS A 277 -35.68 -5.87 4.11
CA LYS A 277 -35.97 -7.11 3.38
C LYS A 277 -35.56 -7.00 1.92
N GLY A 278 -34.69 -7.90 1.45
CA GLY A 278 -34.18 -7.92 0.07
C GLY A 278 -33.05 -6.91 -0.15
N ASN A 279 -32.93 -6.35 -1.36
CA ASN A 279 -31.89 -5.39 -1.67
C ASN A 279 -32.19 -4.01 -1.07
N GLN A 280 -31.47 -3.66 0.00
CA GLN A 280 -31.59 -2.38 0.70
C GLN A 280 -31.37 -1.17 -0.23
N ILE A 281 -30.40 -1.26 -1.16
CA ILE A 281 -30.07 -0.19 -2.12
C ILE A 281 -31.25 0.09 -3.04
N ASP A 282 -31.83 -0.95 -3.64
CA ASP A 282 -32.94 -0.80 -4.59
C ASP A 282 -34.23 -0.33 -3.92
N CYS A 283 -34.50 -0.78 -2.68
CA CYS A 283 -35.64 -0.29 -1.92
C CYS A 283 -35.47 1.21 -1.54
N LEU A 284 -34.29 1.60 -1.03
CA LEU A 284 -34.06 2.99 -0.65
C LEU A 284 -33.97 3.96 -1.84
N ARG A 285 -33.70 3.48 -3.07
CA ARG A 285 -33.75 4.32 -4.29
C ARG A 285 -35.12 4.93 -4.55
N GLU A 286 -36.20 4.27 -4.14
CA GLU A 286 -37.58 4.75 -4.28
C GLU A 286 -37.97 5.79 -3.20
N THR A 287 -37.15 5.96 -2.15
CA THR A 287 -37.40 6.95 -1.09
C THR A 287 -36.94 8.36 -1.54
N PRO A 288 -37.69 9.45 -1.28
CA PRO A 288 -37.22 10.81 -1.54
C PRO A 288 -35.94 11.15 -0.76
N PHE A 289 -34.97 11.81 -1.40
CA PHE A 289 -33.68 12.07 -0.76
C PHE A 289 -33.80 12.93 0.51
N LYS A 290 -34.74 13.89 0.53
CA LYS A 290 -34.97 14.75 1.70
C LYS A 290 -35.45 13.96 2.92
N ASP A 291 -36.19 12.87 2.72
CA ASP A 291 -36.63 11.99 3.81
C ASP A 291 -35.45 11.19 4.36
N ILE A 292 -34.61 10.63 3.47
CA ILE A 292 -33.37 9.93 3.86
C ILE A 292 -32.43 10.88 4.63
N GLN A 293 -32.22 12.08 4.09
CA GLN A 293 -31.35 13.11 4.67
C GLN A 293 -31.84 13.49 6.08
N LYS A 294 -33.11 13.85 6.22
CA LYS A 294 -33.76 14.13 7.51
C LYS A 294 -33.67 12.93 8.45
N LYS A 295 -33.77 11.69 7.95
CA LYS A 295 -33.63 10.50 8.81
C LYS A 295 -32.19 10.32 9.29
N VAL A 296 -31.18 10.59 8.47
CA VAL A 296 -29.76 10.58 8.88
C VAL A 296 -29.50 11.64 9.95
N GLU A 297 -29.92 12.89 9.72
CA GLU A 297 -29.81 14.00 10.68
C GLU A 297 -30.41 13.65 12.06
N ASN A 298 -31.55 12.95 12.08
CA ASN A 298 -32.25 12.55 13.29
C ASN A 298 -31.84 11.16 13.84
N THR A 299 -30.70 10.61 13.41
CA THR A 299 -30.19 9.33 13.91
C THR A 299 -28.83 9.53 14.60
N ALA A 300 -28.80 9.38 15.93
CA ALA A 300 -27.56 9.47 16.68
C ALA A 300 -26.61 8.32 16.35
N GLY A 301 -25.31 8.61 16.29
CA GLY A 301 -24.24 7.60 16.18
C GLY A 301 -23.92 7.08 14.77
N VAL A 302 -24.69 7.44 13.74
CA VAL A 302 -24.33 7.08 12.36
C VAL A 302 -23.29 8.04 11.78
N SER A 303 -22.38 7.52 10.97
CA SER A 303 -21.36 8.28 10.25
C SER A 303 -21.22 7.76 8.81
N PHE A 304 -21.13 8.69 7.87
CA PHE A 304 -21.04 8.44 6.43
C PHE A 304 -19.88 9.27 5.86
N VAL A 305 -18.67 8.73 5.99
CA VAL A 305 -17.39 9.31 5.58
C VAL A 305 -16.54 8.23 4.88
N PRO A 306 -15.46 8.60 4.13
CA PRO A 306 -14.70 7.66 3.33
C PRO A 306 -14.19 6.41 4.07
N VAL A 307 -14.48 5.23 3.52
CA VAL A 307 -14.03 3.93 4.02
C VAL A 307 -12.69 3.52 3.39
N VAL A 308 -11.97 2.59 4.00
CA VAL A 308 -10.82 1.95 3.34
C VAL A 308 -11.35 0.94 2.32
N ASP A 309 -11.11 1.18 1.03
CA ASP A 309 -11.54 0.34 -0.09
C ASP A 309 -10.36 -0.26 -0.88
N GLU A 310 -9.12 0.06 -0.47
CA GLU A 310 -7.87 -0.28 -1.17
C GLU A 310 -7.84 0.13 -2.65
N ARG A 311 -8.61 1.16 -3.02
CA ARG A 311 -8.69 1.74 -4.37
C ARG A 311 -8.60 3.27 -4.35
N THR A 312 -9.44 3.92 -3.56
CA THR A 312 -9.51 5.38 -3.40
C THR A 312 -9.01 5.83 -2.04
N ARG A 313 -9.10 4.98 -1.02
CA ARG A 313 -8.55 5.19 0.33
C ARG A 313 -7.92 3.89 0.84
N PHE A 314 -6.71 4.00 1.40
CA PHE A 314 -5.85 2.86 1.71
C PHE A 314 -5.53 2.74 3.21
N SER A 315 -5.13 1.54 3.64
CA SER A 315 -4.67 1.27 5.01
C SER A 315 -3.17 1.55 5.22
N ASP A 316 -2.36 1.60 4.17
CA ASP A 316 -0.88 1.59 4.26
C ASP A 316 -0.20 2.86 3.70
N TYR A 317 -0.78 4.04 3.93
CA TYR A 317 -0.29 5.34 3.40
C TYR A 317 1.22 5.56 3.57
N SER A 318 1.78 5.40 4.78
CA SER A 318 3.21 5.58 5.03
C SER A 318 4.07 4.65 4.18
N LYS A 319 3.68 3.37 4.05
CA LYS A 319 4.38 2.38 3.22
C LYS A 319 4.29 2.71 1.74
N ARG A 320 3.12 3.14 1.24
CA ARG A 320 2.95 3.57 -0.16
C ARG A 320 3.82 4.78 -0.49
N LEU A 321 3.86 5.76 0.41
CA LEU A 321 4.68 6.95 0.22
C LEU A 321 6.17 6.55 0.17
N LEU A 322 6.69 5.89 1.20
CA LEU A 322 8.11 5.54 1.31
C LEU A 322 8.58 4.60 0.18
N SER A 323 7.74 3.65 -0.26
CA SER A 323 8.03 2.79 -1.41
C SER A 323 7.76 3.43 -2.78
N SER A 324 7.68 4.77 -2.85
CA SER A 324 7.49 5.53 -4.10
C SER A 324 6.24 5.16 -4.92
N ARG A 325 5.17 4.67 -4.29
CA ARG A 325 3.88 4.33 -4.93
C ARG A 325 2.94 5.54 -5.05
N ILE A 326 3.49 6.76 -5.03
CA ILE A 326 2.78 8.04 -5.19
C ILE A 326 3.49 8.91 -6.24
N PRO A 327 2.80 9.86 -6.90
CA PRO A 327 3.45 10.79 -7.80
C PRO A 327 4.29 11.78 -6.98
N LYS A 328 5.59 11.92 -7.29
CA LYS A 328 6.51 12.84 -6.59
C LYS A 328 6.34 14.30 -7.04
N LEU A 329 5.10 14.77 -7.09
CA LEU A 329 4.76 16.13 -7.48
C LEU A 329 4.87 17.08 -6.27
N PRO A 330 5.23 18.36 -6.49
CA PRO A 330 5.21 19.41 -5.47
C PRO A 330 3.88 19.51 -4.70
N SER A 331 3.95 19.77 -3.39
CA SER A 331 2.79 20.15 -2.57
C SER A 331 3.04 21.41 -1.73
N ILE A 332 2.02 22.27 -1.61
CA ILE A 332 1.86 23.10 -0.41
C ILE A 332 1.04 22.28 0.60
N ILE A 333 1.45 22.25 1.87
CA ILE A 333 0.65 21.71 2.97
C ILE A 333 0.57 22.78 4.06
N GLY A 334 -0.63 23.16 4.48
CA GLY A 334 -0.85 24.24 5.45
C GLY A 334 -1.65 23.79 6.67
N THR A 335 -1.57 24.58 7.73
CA THR A 335 -2.49 24.53 8.87
C THR A 335 -2.69 25.93 9.42
N ASN A 336 -3.82 26.17 10.06
CA ASN A 336 -4.04 27.37 10.85
C ASN A 336 -3.51 27.14 12.28
N ARG A 337 -3.33 28.21 13.05
CA ARG A 337 -2.80 28.11 14.42
C ARG A 337 -3.84 27.61 15.42
N ASP A 338 -5.11 27.94 15.21
CA ASP A 338 -6.19 27.77 16.20
C ASP A 338 -7.34 26.92 15.62
N GLU A 339 -7.02 25.87 14.84
CA GLU A 339 -7.93 25.02 14.02
C GLU A 339 -9.19 24.45 14.72
N TRP A 340 -9.42 24.66 16.02
CA TRP A 340 -10.65 24.26 16.70
C TRP A 340 -11.15 25.27 17.74
N ASN A 341 -10.66 26.52 17.71
CA ASN A 341 -11.21 27.59 18.53
C ASN A 341 -12.53 28.10 17.93
N PHE A 342 -13.64 27.82 18.60
CA PHE A 342 -15.00 28.25 18.22
C PHE A 342 -15.73 29.01 19.35
N GLY A 343 -14.98 29.53 20.34
CA GLY A 343 -15.54 30.24 21.48
C GLY A 343 -14.51 31.18 22.12
N GLY A 344 -14.52 32.44 21.70
CA GLY A 344 -13.50 33.41 22.12
C GLY A 344 -13.63 33.92 23.56
N GLU A 345 -12.50 33.98 24.26
CA GLU A 345 -12.01 35.23 24.86
C GLU A 345 -10.51 35.38 24.48
N PRO A 346 -10.06 36.58 24.04
CA PRO A 346 -8.65 36.80 23.73
C PRO A 346 -7.83 37.06 25.01
N ALA A 347 -6.98 36.11 25.37
CA ALA A 347 -5.85 36.34 26.26
C ALA A 347 -4.56 36.53 25.44
N GLU A 348 -3.60 37.30 25.96
CA GLU A 348 -2.21 37.24 25.47
C GLU A 348 -1.72 35.78 25.45
N PRO A 349 -0.86 35.37 24.50
CA PRO A 349 -0.39 33.99 24.38
C PRO A 349 0.16 33.51 25.73
N PRO A 350 -0.58 32.65 26.46
CA PRO A 350 -0.29 32.44 27.86
C PRO A 350 0.98 31.60 28.01
N VAL A 351 1.76 31.91 29.04
CA VAL A 351 3.02 31.20 29.39
C VAL A 351 2.81 29.68 29.55
N LYS A 352 1.55 29.22 29.72
CA LYS A 352 1.09 27.86 29.42
C LYS A 352 -0.24 27.90 28.66
N PRO A 353 -0.36 27.32 27.44
CA PRO A 353 -1.60 27.29 26.67
C PRO A 353 -2.66 26.28 27.16
N PRO A 354 -3.95 26.48 26.81
CA PRO A 354 -5.06 25.64 27.27
C PRO A 354 -5.08 24.22 26.66
N PRO A 355 -5.96 23.31 27.15
CA PRO A 355 -6.05 21.92 26.68
C PRO A 355 -6.57 21.77 25.23
N GLU A 356 -7.47 22.65 24.80
CA GLU A 356 -8.15 22.58 23.49
C GLU A 356 -7.19 22.69 22.31
N GLN A 357 -6.08 23.42 22.49
CA GLN A 357 -5.02 23.53 21.49
C GLN A 357 -4.29 22.19 21.25
N VAL A 358 -4.25 21.28 22.24
CA VAL A 358 -3.65 19.95 22.04
C VAL A 358 -4.56 19.08 21.16
N HIS A 359 -5.88 19.18 21.32
CA HIS A 359 -6.83 18.49 20.42
C HIS A 359 -6.80 19.06 18.99
N THR A 360 -6.63 20.37 18.89
CA THR A 360 -6.43 21.13 17.64
C THR A 360 -5.20 20.62 16.87
N ASP A 361 -4.03 20.65 17.52
CA ASP A 361 -2.77 20.13 16.97
C ASP A 361 -2.86 18.64 16.61
N SER A 362 -3.55 17.85 17.45
CA SER A 362 -3.73 16.41 17.24
C SER A 362 -4.48 16.08 15.95
N THR A 363 -5.42 16.95 15.55
CA THR A 363 -6.29 16.69 14.40
C THR A 363 -5.69 17.21 13.10
N PHE A 364 -4.96 18.33 13.11
CA PHE A 364 -4.49 19.01 11.89
C PHE A 364 -2.97 19.22 11.83
N GLY A 365 -2.39 19.88 12.85
CA GLY A 365 -0.97 20.23 12.90
C GLY A 365 -0.04 19.03 12.75
N CYS A 366 -0.30 17.99 13.55
CA CYS A 366 0.43 16.73 13.56
C CYS A 366 0.35 15.96 12.23
N PRO A 367 -0.85 15.59 11.70
CA PRO A 367 -0.97 14.92 10.41
C PRO A 367 -0.24 15.64 9.26
N ALA A 368 -0.38 16.97 9.19
CA ALA A 368 0.27 17.78 8.18
C ALA A 368 1.80 17.83 8.35
N HIS A 369 2.29 17.83 9.60
CA HIS A 369 3.71 17.66 9.89
C HIS A 369 4.21 16.30 9.40
N PHE A 370 3.55 15.20 9.79
CA PHE A 370 3.97 13.83 9.51
C PHE A 370 3.99 13.53 8.01
N GLU A 371 2.95 13.94 7.28
CA GLU A 371 2.91 13.80 5.82
C GLU A 371 4.11 14.51 5.16
N THR A 372 4.48 15.68 5.66
CA THR A 372 5.62 16.46 5.16
C THR A 372 6.97 15.79 5.43
N ALA A 373 7.15 15.21 6.63
CA ALA A 373 8.36 14.45 6.96
C ALA A 373 8.51 13.22 6.04
N LEU A 374 7.44 12.45 5.86
CA LEU A 374 7.40 11.32 4.93
C LEU A 374 7.70 11.75 3.49
N ARG A 375 7.03 12.79 2.99
CA ARG A 375 7.23 13.34 1.64
C ARG A 375 8.68 13.75 1.41
N SER A 376 9.30 14.44 2.36
CA SER A 376 10.72 14.81 2.29
C SER A 376 11.63 13.57 2.23
N SER A 377 11.41 12.55 3.07
CA SER A 377 12.17 11.30 3.05
C SER A 377 12.10 10.57 1.70
N ASN A 378 11.02 10.77 0.93
CA ASN A 378 10.85 10.23 -0.41
C ASN A 378 11.28 11.18 -1.55
N ASN A 379 11.93 12.30 -1.24
CA ASN A 379 12.29 13.38 -2.17
C ASN A 379 11.09 14.03 -2.90
N ALA A 380 9.90 14.05 -2.27
CA ALA A 380 8.73 14.77 -2.77
C ALA A 380 8.69 16.19 -2.17
N GLN A 381 8.94 17.19 -3.02
CA GLN A 381 9.10 18.58 -2.61
C GLN A 381 7.82 19.12 -1.93
N THR A 382 7.98 19.76 -0.78
CA THR A 382 6.85 20.23 0.04
C THR A 382 7.16 21.61 0.64
N TRP A 383 6.17 22.50 0.69
CA TRP A 383 6.26 23.81 1.32
C TRP A 383 5.22 23.92 2.43
N ARG A 384 5.67 24.27 3.64
CA ARG A 384 4.79 24.49 4.79
C ARG A 384 4.46 25.97 4.98
N TYR A 385 3.19 26.24 5.27
CA TYR A 385 2.78 27.50 5.87
C TYR A 385 2.04 27.27 7.19
N MET A 386 1.96 28.32 7.99
CA MET A 386 1.02 28.42 9.11
C MET A 386 0.28 29.76 9.04
N TYR A 387 -1.05 29.74 9.15
CA TYR A 387 -1.85 30.96 9.24
C TYR A 387 -2.06 31.32 10.72
N SER A 388 -1.81 32.57 11.10
CA SER A 388 -1.75 33.01 12.49
C SER A 388 -2.34 34.42 12.72
N SER A 389 -3.01 34.99 11.72
CA SER A 389 -3.74 36.25 11.87
C SER A 389 -5.01 36.07 12.71
N ASN A 390 -5.24 36.99 13.65
CA ASN A 390 -6.52 37.17 14.34
C ASN A 390 -7.20 38.45 13.83
N PHE A 391 -8.09 38.32 12.84
CA PHE A 391 -8.75 39.44 12.16
C PHE A 391 -10.26 39.47 12.47
N THR A 392 -10.62 39.85 13.70
CA THR A 392 -11.99 39.80 14.26
C THR A 392 -13.03 40.68 13.53
N ASN A 393 -12.58 41.60 12.68
CA ASN A 393 -13.45 42.40 11.80
C ASN A 393 -13.99 41.58 10.62
N ILE A 394 -13.15 40.78 9.96
CA ILE A 394 -13.50 39.97 8.78
C ILE A 394 -13.82 38.52 9.11
N MET A 395 -13.35 38.04 10.26
CA MET A 395 -13.64 36.70 10.77
C MET A 395 -14.84 36.73 11.72
N PRO A 396 -15.60 35.62 11.80
CA PRO A 396 -16.72 35.55 12.71
C PRO A 396 -16.27 35.39 14.17
N GLY A 397 -16.21 36.50 14.90
CA GLY A 397 -15.95 36.53 16.34
C GLY A 397 -14.47 36.71 16.70
N ASP A 398 -14.13 36.40 17.95
CA ASP A 398 -12.77 36.51 18.51
C ASP A 398 -11.98 35.16 18.40
N GLU A 399 -12.51 34.24 17.59
CA GLU A 399 -12.05 32.87 17.32
C GLU A 399 -10.59 32.75 16.78
N GLY A 400 -9.94 33.84 16.36
CA GLY A 400 -8.52 33.83 15.98
C GLY A 400 -8.24 33.22 14.61
N ALA A 401 -7.13 32.48 14.48
CA ALA A 401 -6.79 31.75 13.26
C ALA A 401 -7.49 30.38 13.26
N PHE A 402 -8.83 30.38 13.34
CA PHE A 402 -9.66 29.18 13.38
C PHE A 402 -9.66 28.41 12.05
N HIS A 403 -10.24 27.22 12.02
CA HIS A 403 -10.31 26.39 10.81
C HIS A 403 -10.94 27.15 9.63
N SER A 404 -10.31 27.11 8.45
CA SER A 404 -10.77 27.81 7.24
C SER A 404 -10.64 29.36 7.24
N ALA A 405 -10.12 29.98 8.30
CA ALA A 405 -9.95 31.44 8.42
C ALA A 405 -8.95 32.06 7.42
N GLU A 406 -8.08 31.24 6.83
CA GLU A 406 -7.11 31.61 5.81
C GLU A 406 -7.74 31.74 4.42
N LEU A 407 -8.82 30.97 4.15
CA LEU A 407 -9.42 30.88 2.83
C LEU A 407 -10.00 32.21 2.31
N PRO A 408 -10.73 33.04 3.08
CA PRO A 408 -11.21 34.32 2.57
C PRO A 408 -10.08 35.27 2.12
N LEU A 409 -8.89 35.15 2.71
CA LEU A 409 -7.72 35.90 2.29
C LEU A 409 -7.15 35.36 0.97
N ILE A 410 -7.11 34.04 0.78
CA ILE A 410 -6.60 33.44 -0.47
C ILE A 410 -7.61 33.67 -1.62
N PHE A 411 -8.91 33.47 -1.41
CA PHE A 411 -9.93 33.73 -2.42
C PHE A 411 -10.13 35.22 -2.74
N GLY A 412 -9.78 36.11 -1.80
CA GLY A 412 -9.94 37.57 -1.96
C GLY A 412 -11.36 38.06 -1.63
N THR A 413 -12.09 37.28 -0.84
CA THR A 413 -13.47 37.51 -0.40
C THR A 413 -13.56 38.08 1.02
N HIS A 414 -12.42 38.29 1.68
CA HIS A 414 -12.33 38.80 3.05
C HIS A 414 -13.15 40.08 3.30
N ASP A 415 -13.21 41.01 2.33
CA ASP A 415 -14.02 42.24 2.38
C ASP A 415 -15.54 42.05 2.38
N ILE A 416 -16.00 40.89 1.90
CA ILE A 416 -17.42 40.54 1.75
C ILE A 416 -17.84 39.40 2.68
N ALA A 417 -16.89 38.76 3.38
CA ALA A 417 -17.16 37.72 4.35
C ALA A 417 -17.93 38.28 5.57
N ARG A 418 -17.57 39.49 6.05
CA ARG A 418 -18.21 40.08 7.23
C ARG A 418 -18.20 41.61 7.27
N ASN A 419 -17.01 42.22 7.33
CA ASN A 419 -16.81 43.68 7.25
C ASN A 419 -15.72 44.01 6.21
N LYS A 420 -15.49 45.29 5.97
CA LYS A 420 -14.38 45.76 5.13
C LYS A 420 -13.03 45.49 5.79
N SER A 421 -12.02 45.16 5.00
CA SER A 421 -10.67 44.95 5.50
C SER A 421 -9.87 46.22 5.73
N GLY A 422 -8.98 46.15 6.72
CA GLY A 422 -7.91 47.12 6.93
C GLY A 422 -6.77 46.97 5.91
N PRO A 423 -5.90 47.99 5.76
CA PRO A 423 -4.76 47.94 4.82
C PRO A 423 -3.81 46.75 5.04
N PHE A 424 -3.71 46.25 6.27
CA PHE A 424 -2.87 45.11 6.62
C PHE A 424 -3.45 43.77 6.15
N GLU A 425 -4.76 43.56 6.28
CA GLU A 425 -5.44 42.36 5.78
C GLU A 425 -5.30 42.24 4.25
N TYR A 426 -5.46 43.34 3.51
CA TYR A 426 -5.14 43.39 2.08
C TYR A 426 -3.68 43.01 1.77
N LYS A 427 -2.71 43.47 2.59
CA LYS A 427 -1.29 43.11 2.44
C LYS A 427 -1.09 41.60 2.60
N ILE A 428 -1.74 40.97 3.59
CA ILE A 428 -1.70 39.52 3.79
C ILE A 428 -2.38 38.77 2.64
N SER A 429 -3.63 39.11 2.29
CA SER A 429 -4.39 38.49 1.19
C SER A 429 -3.62 38.52 -0.12
N HIS A 430 -3.14 39.70 -0.52
CA HIS A 430 -2.36 39.86 -1.75
C HIS A 430 -1.09 39.02 -1.74
N ALA A 431 -0.37 38.93 -0.62
CA ALA A 431 0.83 38.13 -0.51
C ALA A 431 0.56 36.62 -0.59
N MET A 432 -0.48 36.12 0.09
CA MET A 432 -0.89 34.70 0.02
C MET A 432 -1.24 34.31 -1.42
N GLN A 433 -2.13 35.07 -2.06
CA GLN A 433 -2.49 34.89 -3.46
C GLN A 433 -1.30 34.96 -4.42
N ASP A 434 -0.32 35.82 -4.14
CA ASP A 434 0.90 35.93 -4.93
C ASP A 434 1.82 34.70 -4.78
N TYR A 435 1.86 34.09 -3.60
CA TYR A 435 2.56 32.82 -3.38
C TYR A 435 1.84 31.66 -4.07
N TRP A 436 0.52 31.50 -3.87
CA TRP A 436 -0.27 30.47 -4.55
C TRP A 436 -0.16 30.62 -6.08
N LEU A 437 -0.22 31.86 -6.60
CA LEU A 437 -0.04 32.14 -8.03
C LEU A 437 1.36 31.73 -8.53
N ALA A 438 2.41 32.00 -7.76
CA ALA A 438 3.77 31.60 -8.12
C ALA A 438 3.93 30.07 -8.11
N PHE A 439 3.31 29.38 -7.15
CA PHE A 439 3.31 27.92 -7.08
C PHE A 439 2.60 27.29 -8.28
N ILE A 440 1.37 27.71 -8.62
CA ILE A 440 0.66 27.12 -9.77
C ILE A 440 1.28 27.47 -11.13
N GLN A 441 2.08 28.54 -11.21
CA GLN A 441 2.84 28.89 -12.41
C GLN A 441 4.10 28.03 -12.58
N ASP A 442 4.80 27.74 -11.48
CA ASP A 442 6.05 27.00 -11.42
C ASP A 442 6.14 26.31 -10.04
N PRO A 443 5.64 25.07 -9.89
CA PRO A 443 5.48 24.47 -8.57
C PRO A 443 6.79 23.94 -7.99
N TYR A 444 7.87 23.91 -8.77
CA TYR A 444 9.20 23.45 -8.31
C TYR A 444 10.06 24.60 -7.77
N THR A 445 9.95 25.80 -8.36
CA THR A 445 10.84 26.93 -8.02
C THR A 445 10.14 28.27 -7.85
N GLY A 446 8.86 28.42 -8.19
CA GLY A 446 8.10 29.67 -8.10
C GLY A 446 8.06 30.27 -6.69
N LEU A 447 7.80 29.44 -5.67
CA LEU A 447 7.85 29.84 -4.27
C LEU A 447 9.26 30.22 -3.82
N THR A 448 10.27 29.44 -4.21
CA THR A 448 11.69 29.71 -3.88
C THR A 448 12.17 31.03 -4.47
N LYS A 449 11.72 31.40 -5.69
CA LYS A 449 11.96 32.70 -6.32
C LYS A 449 11.33 33.87 -5.55
N LYS A 450 10.27 33.62 -4.77
CA LYS A 450 9.67 34.59 -3.81
C LYS A 450 10.25 34.47 -2.39
N GLY A 451 11.32 33.69 -2.18
CA GLY A 451 11.99 33.53 -0.88
C GLY A 451 11.46 32.39 -0.01
N TRP A 452 10.32 31.78 -0.35
CA TRP A 452 9.77 30.64 0.38
C TRP A 452 10.45 29.34 -0.08
N LYS A 453 11.47 28.93 0.67
CA LYS A 453 12.21 27.68 0.43
C LYS A 453 11.33 26.46 0.73
N PRO A 454 11.56 25.31 0.07
CA PRO A 454 10.93 24.05 0.44
C PRO A 454 11.25 23.73 1.91
N THR A 455 10.28 23.18 2.61
CA THR A 455 10.47 22.71 3.98
C THR A 455 11.33 21.45 3.92
N ALA A 456 12.57 21.55 4.42
CA ALA A 456 13.37 20.36 4.71
C ALA A 456 12.65 19.54 5.77
N GLY A 457 12.37 18.27 5.48
CA GLY A 457 11.71 17.38 6.42
C GLY A 457 12.70 16.62 7.30
N GLY A 458 12.14 16.14 8.40
CA GLY A 458 12.71 15.27 9.42
C GLY A 458 11.60 14.98 10.42
N TYR A 459 11.78 13.99 11.29
CA TYR A 459 10.84 13.72 12.39
C TYR A 459 11.14 14.58 13.63
N ASP A 460 11.72 15.76 13.44
CA ASP A 460 11.92 16.73 14.52
C ASP A 460 10.63 17.51 14.80
N THR A 461 10.57 18.26 15.89
CA THR A 461 9.34 18.97 16.29
C THR A 461 9.17 20.33 15.60
N LEU A 462 10.11 20.77 14.75
CA LEU A 462 10.31 22.16 14.33
C LEU A 462 10.39 22.32 12.80
N GLN A 463 9.23 22.44 12.15
CA GLN A 463 9.20 22.72 10.71
C GLN A 463 9.51 24.19 10.41
N THR A 464 10.26 24.41 9.32
CA THR A 464 10.46 25.76 8.76
C THR A 464 9.43 26.00 7.65
N GLY A 465 8.72 27.12 7.74
CA GLY A 465 7.72 27.51 6.75
C GLY A 465 7.49 29.02 6.72
N VAL A 466 6.53 29.47 5.91
CA VAL A 466 6.04 30.84 5.94
C VAL A 466 4.89 30.95 6.92
N GLU A 467 4.98 31.88 7.86
CA GLU A 467 3.91 32.19 8.79
C GLU A 467 3.24 33.50 8.36
N PHE A 468 1.93 33.44 8.13
CA PHE A 468 1.11 34.57 7.69
C PHE A 468 0.41 35.20 8.90
N GLY A 469 0.68 36.47 9.18
CA GLY A 469 0.02 37.24 10.24
C GLY A 469 0.75 37.29 11.58
N TYR A 470 1.86 36.55 11.73
CA TYR A 470 2.63 36.52 12.97
C TYR A 470 3.21 37.91 13.30
N ASP A 471 2.92 38.41 14.51
CA ASP A 471 3.28 39.76 14.97
C ASP A 471 2.93 40.89 13.96
N ASN A 472 1.83 40.70 13.20
CA ASN A 472 1.42 41.55 12.07
C ASN A 472 2.44 41.63 10.91
N GLU A 473 3.17 40.53 10.66
CA GLU A 473 4.09 40.38 9.54
C GLU A 473 3.87 39.07 8.75
N ILE A 474 4.67 38.88 7.69
CA ILE A 474 4.80 37.61 6.97
C ILE A 474 6.25 37.19 7.09
N VAL A 475 6.51 36.14 7.86
CA VAL A 475 7.87 35.76 8.26
C VAL A 475 8.17 34.31 7.88
N THR A 476 9.39 34.04 7.41
CA THR A 476 9.88 32.66 7.30
C THR A 476 10.54 32.28 8.62
N ARG A 477 10.00 31.30 9.33
CA ARG A 477 10.53 30.87 10.64
C ARG A 477 10.31 29.40 10.90
N LYS A 478 10.97 28.90 11.95
CA LYS A 478 10.64 27.62 12.57
C LYS A 478 9.42 27.78 13.46
N TYR A 479 8.49 26.84 13.36
CA TYR A 479 7.37 26.68 14.29
C TYR A 479 7.19 25.20 14.64
N SER A 480 6.67 24.97 15.84
CA SER A 480 6.39 23.66 16.42
C SER A 480 5.00 23.70 17.03
N PHE A 481 4.23 22.63 16.85
CA PHE A 481 2.93 22.46 17.46
C PHE A 481 3.06 22.20 18.96
N LYS A 482 2.10 22.66 19.77
CA LYS A 482 2.12 22.59 21.23
C LYS A 482 2.00 21.14 21.72
N SER A 483 1.30 20.28 20.98
CA SER A 483 1.31 18.81 21.17
C SER A 483 2.73 18.22 21.25
N PHE A 484 3.73 18.88 20.64
CA PHE A 484 5.13 18.47 20.69
C PHE A 484 5.97 19.09 21.82
N GLN A 485 5.39 19.98 22.64
CA GLN A 485 6.09 20.74 23.69
C GLN A 485 5.53 20.49 25.10
N ASP A 486 4.25 20.18 25.21
CA ASP A 486 3.47 20.23 26.45
C ASP A 486 3.80 19.11 27.46
N GLY A 487 4.30 17.96 26.99
CA GLY A 487 4.83 16.88 27.84
C GLY A 487 3.80 16.17 28.74
N SER A 488 2.51 16.52 28.69
CA SER A 488 1.46 15.77 29.37
C SER A 488 1.30 14.36 28.79
N LEU A 489 0.69 13.45 29.53
CA LEU A 489 0.44 12.09 29.06
C LEU A 489 -0.37 12.07 27.75
N PHE A 490 -1.31 13.01 27.58
CA PHE A 490 -2.08 13.16 26.33
C PHE A 490 -1.20 13.66 25.18
N SER A 491 -0.39 14.69 25.42
CA SER A 491 0.60 15.17 24.44
C SER A 491 1.66 14.13 24.09
N ILE A 492 2.05 13.25 25.03
CA ILE A 492 2.99 12.15 24.79
C ILE A 492 2.30 11.03 23.99
N ILE A 493 1.09 10.59 24.39
CA ILE A 493 0.28 9.60 23.66
C ILE A 493 -0.08 10.10 22.26
N PHE A 494 -0.19 11.41 22.07
CA PHE A 494 -0.46 12.00 20.77
C PHE A 494 0.80 12.31 19.96
N PHE A 495 1.92 12.76 20.54
CA PHE A 495 3.25 12.75 19.91
C PHE A 495 3.56 11.35 19.38
N ILE A 496 3.19 10.36 20.19
CA ILE A 496 3.08 8.96 19.81
C ILE A 496 2.14 8.85 18.58
N HIS A 497 0.83 9.10 18.63
CA HIS A 497 -0.01 8.98 17.41
C HIS A 497 0.47 9.77 16.16
N CYS A 498 1.19 10.89 16.29
CA CYS A 498 1.71 11.69 15.17
C CYS A 498 2.94 11.09 14.48
N PHE A 499 3.82 10.40 15.21
CA PHE A 499 5.10 9.89 14.70
C PHE A 499 5.23 8.36 14.86
N TRP A 500 4.63 7.80 15.90
CA TRP A 500 4.48 6.38 16.25
C TRP A 500 3.31 5.72 15.46
N HIS A 501 3.21 6.05 14.16
CA HIS A 501 2.91 5.04 13.14
C HIS A 501 4.18 4.64 12.35
N SER A 502 5.34 5.18 12.74
CA SER A 502 6.69 4.74 12.37
C SER A 502 7.45 4.08 13.53
N THR A 503 6.80 3.98 14.68
CA THR A 503 7.20 3.20 15.86
C THR A 503 5.88 2.74 16.46
N MET A 504 5.70 1.44 16.61
CA MET A 504 4.57 0.97 17.42
C MET A 504 4.85 1.40 18.88
N ALA A 505 3.84 1.36 19.77
CA ALA A 505 4.13 0.84 21.11
C ALA A 505 4.85 -0.46 20.83
N SER A 506 6.14 -0.59 21.16
CA SER A 506 7.03 -1.60 20.55
C SER A 506 6.53 -2.99 20.94
N ASN A 507 5.57 -3.45 20.14
CA ASN A 507 4.61 -4.48 20.48
C ASN A 507 5.31 -5.76 20.09
N LEU A 508 6.29 -6.12 20.91
CA LEU A 508 7.04 -7.34 20.77
C LEU A 508 6.04 -8.47 20.94
N ILE A 509 5.71 -9.13 19.84
CA ILE A 509 4.86 -10.32 19.90
C ILE A 509 5.75 -11.49 20.24
N VAL A 510 5.54 -12.07 21.41
CA VAL A 510 6.16 -13.31 21.85
C VAL A 510 5.22 -14.46 21.46
N LEU A 511 5.74 -15.39 20.66
CA LEU A 511 4.99 -16.53 20.12
C LEU A 511 5.64 -17.86 20.50
N GLY A 512 4.93 -18.69 21.25
CA GLY A 512 5.29 -20.07 21.53
C GLY A 512 4.97 -21.00 20.36
N ASP A 513 5.62 -22.17 20.29
CA ASP A 513 5.40 -23.13 19.19
C ASP A 513 3.93 -23.53 19.03
N ALA A 514 3.15 -23.65 20.11
CA ALA A 514 1.73 -24.00 20.01
C ALA A 514 0.92 -22.96 19.21
N GLU A 515 1.19 -21.67 19.44
CA GLU A 515 0.52 -20.56 18.77
C GLU A 515 0.94 -20.49 17.30
N ILE A 516 2.25 -20.59 17.02
CA ILE A 516 2.79 -20.61 15.66
C ILE A 516 2.24 -21.81 14.86
N ARG A 517 2.17 -22.99 15.48
CA ARG A 517 1.58 -24.19 14.89
C ARG A 517 0.14 -23.94 14.47
N ASP A 518 -0.67 -23.41 15.37
CA ASP A 518 -2.11 -23.27 15.17
C ASP A 518 -2.43 -22.17 14.14
N LEU A 519 -1.61 -21.11 14.10
CA LEU A 519 -1.58 -20.12 13.01
C LEU A 519 -1.27 -20.76 11.65
N LEU A 520 -0.17 -21.52 11.55
CA LEU A 520 0.34 -22.04 10.27
C LEU A 520 -0.44 -23.25 9.73
N ILE A 521 -0.96 -24.13 10.60
CA ILE A 521 -1.69 -25.34 10.16
C ILE A 521 -3.10 -25.03 9.67
N SER A 522 -3.69 -23.94 10.16
CA SER A 522 -5.04 -23.49 9.79
C SER A 522 -5.06 -22.57 8.57
N LEU A 523 -3.92 -22.37 7.89
CA LEU A 523 -3.85 -21.56 6.69
C LEU A 523 -4.63 -22.21 5.53
N PRO A 524 -5.55 -21.47 4.87
CA PRO A 524 -6.12 -21.91 3.60
C PRO A 524 -5.04 -21.88 2.51
N LYS A 525 -5.28 -22.63 1.41
CA LYS A 525 -4.28 -22.87 0.36
C LYS A 525 -3.75 -21.58 -0.28
N ASP A 526 -4.58 -20.55 -0.41
CA ASP A 526 -4.20 -19.24 -0.93
C ASP A 526 -3.28 -18.46 0.03
N GLU A 527 -3.50 -18.50 1.34
CA GLU A 527 -2.55 -17.95 2.32
C GLU A 527 -1.21 -18.71 2.30
N VAL A 528 -1.22 -20.05 2.16
CA VAL A 528 0.02 -20.83 1.97
C VAL A 528 0.76 -20.44 0.69
N LEU A 529 0.04 -20.16 -0.40
CA LEU A 529 0.63 -19.68 -1.65
C LEU A 529 1.21 -18.25 -1.52
N GLN A 530 0.63 -17.38 -0.68
CA GLN A 530 1.21 -16.08 -0.35
C GLN A 530 2.52 -16.23 0.44
N PHE A 531 2.56 -17.11 1.45
CA PHE A 531 3.80 -17.46 2.16
C PHE A 531 4.86 -18.01 1.21
N LYS A 532 4.47 -18.88 0.26
CA LYS A 532 5.36 -19.40 -0.79
C LYS A 532 5.93 -18.26 -1.64
N LYS A 533 5.10 -17.33 -2.13
CA LYS A 533 5.56 -16.20 -2.95
C LYS A 533 6.49 -15.24 -2.19
N ALA A 534 6.30 -15.08 -0.88
CA ALA A 534 7.24 -14.32 -0.04
C ALA A 534 8.63 -15.00 0.02
N LEU A 535 8.68 -16.34 0.15
CA LEU A 535 9.93 -17.09 0.08
C LEU A 535 10.56 -17.12 -1.32
N GLU A 536 9.75 -17.15 -2.39
CA GLU A 536 10.25 -17.05 -3.75
C GLU A 536 10.92 -15.69 -4.00
N ASN A 537 10.27 -14.60 -3.61
CA ASN A 537 10.81 -13.26 -3.80
C ASN A 537 12.15 -13.08 -3.07
N ILE A 538 12.25 -13.50 -1.80
CA ILE A 538 13.52 -13.36 -1.05
C ILE A 538 14.64 -14.28 -1.58
N LEU A 539 14.30 -15.42 -2.21
CA LEU A 539 15.28 -16.27 -2.90
C LEU A 539 15.79 -15.62 -4.21
N ILE A 540 14.92 -14.94 -4.96
CA ILE A 540 15.33 -14.10 -6.10
C ILE A 540 16.22 -12.94 -5.60
N ASP A 541 15.82 -12.26 -4.53
CA ASP A 541 16.60 -11.15 -3.98
C ASP A 541 18.01 -11.61 -3.56
N PHE A 542 18.08 -12.75 -2.86
CA PHE A 542 19.32 -13.42 -2.44
C PHE A 542 20.22 -13.77 -3.63
N SER A 543 19.70 -14.57 -4.58
CA SER A 543 20.51 -15.18 -5.65
C SER A 543 20.80 -14.22 -6.82
N VAL A 544 19.89 -13.29 -7.11
CA VAL A 544 19.83 -12.59 -8.41
C VAL A 544 19.88 -11.05 -8.29
N ARG A 545 19.45 -10.47 -7.17
CA ARG A 545 19.47 -9.00 -6.94
C ARG A 545 20.53 -8.56 -5.94
N GLY A 546 21.35 -9.49 -5.46
CA GLY A 546 22.56 -9.23 -4.70
C GLY A 546 22.35 -9.04 -3.20
N GLU A 547 21.24 -9.51 -2.64
CA GLU A 547 21.02 -9.54 -1.19
C GLU A 547 21.93 -10.57 -0.50
N GLY A 548 22.34 -11.63 -1.20
CA GLY A 548 23.20 -12.68 -0.66
C GLY A 548 24.54 -12.18 -0.12
N LYS A 549 25.17 -11.19 -0.78
CA LYS A 549 26.46 -10.60 -0.36
C LYS A 549 26.39 -9.82 0.97
N TYR A 550 25.18 -9.53 1.46
CA TYR A 550 24.96 -8.87 2.75
C TYR A 550 24.67 -9.87 3.88
N GLN A 551 24.55 -11.16 3.57
CA GLN A 551 24.15 -12.15 4.56
C GLN A 551 25.33 -12.67 5.39
N PRO A 552 25.26 -12.61 6.73
CA PRO A 552 26.29 -13.16 7.59
C PRO A 552 26.38 -14.68 7.47
N THR A 553 27.61 -15.21 7.46
CA THR A 553 27.88 -16.65 7.53
C THR A 553 27.32 -17.23 8.85
N PRO A 554 26.54 -18.33 8.83
CA PRO A 554 26.09 -19.01 10.04
C PRO A 554 27.25 -19.65 10.82
N ASP A 555 27.22 -19.50 12.14
CA ASP A 555 28.25 -20.00 13.08
C ASP A 555 27.72 -21.17 13.93
N PHE A 556 28.61 -22.06 14.36
CA PHE A 556 28.28 -23.31 15.03
C PHE A 556 29.19 -23.62 16.23
N VAL A 557 28.58 -23.87 17.38
CA VAL A 557 29.27 -24.31 18.60
C VAL A 557 28.92 -25.77 18.90
N ASN A 558 29.87 -26.67 18.67
CA ASN A 558 29.79 -28.08 19.05
C ASN A 558 30.45 -28.28 20.43
N ARG A 559 29.71 -28.78 21.42
CA ARG A 559 30.23 -29.09 22.76
C ARG A 559 30.65 -30.57 22.84
N PRO A 560 31.66 -30.93 23.66
CA PRO A 560 32.13 -32.32 23.80
C PRO A 560 31.06 -33.33 24.29
N ASN A 561 29.98 -32.87 24.92
CA ASN A 561 28.86 -33.70 25.37
C ASN A 561 27.82 -33.98 24.26
N GLY A 562 28.08 -33.59 23.01
CA GLY A 562 27.18 -33.81 21.88
C GLY A 562 26.09 -32.74 21.70
N GLN A 563 26.06 -31.68 22.53
CA GLN A 563 25.24 -30.50 22.23
C GLN A 563 25.81 -29.77 21.00
N LYS A 564 24.95 -29.45 20.03
CA LYS A 564 25.28 -28.59 18.88
C LYS A 564 24.40 -27.34 18.90
N THR A 565 25.00 -26.16 18.78
CA THR A 565 24.26 -24.88 18.68
C THR A 565 24.58 -24.18 17.37
N LEU A 566 23.54 -23.72 16.66
CA LEU A 566 23.61 -22.86 15.49
C LEU A 566 23.25 -21.42 15.89
N PHE A 567 24.09 -20.47 15.48
CA PHE A 567 23.81 -19.04 15.50
C PHE A 567 23.74 -18.53 14.06
N ARG A 568 22.63 -17.87 13.70
CA ARG A 568 22.41 -17.39 12.34
C ARG A 568 21.74 -16.02 12.37
N THR A 569 22.53 -14.99 12.14
CA THR A 569 22.05 -13.63 11.86
C THR A 569 21.60 -13.51 10.40
N PHE A 570 20.75 -12.54 10.12
CA PHE A 570 20.26 -12.18 8.79
C PHE A 570 19.83 -10.72 8.78
N THR A 571 19.87 -10.11 7.60
CA THR A 571 19.57 -8.70 7.40
C THR A 571 18.86 -8.51 6.08
N SER A 572 18.10 -7.42 5.96
CA SER A 572 17.58 -6.87 4.72
C SER A 572 17.43 -5.35 4.89
N PRO A 573 17.10 -4.57 3.83
CA PRO A 573 16.86 -3.14 3.96
C PRO A 573 15.73 -2.77 4.95
N ASP A 574 14.75 -3.67 5.14
CA ASP A 574 13.53 -3.41 5.91
C ASP A 574 13.56 -4.04 7.32
N TYR A 575 14.40 -5.06 7.56
CA TYR A 575 14.40 -5.83 8.82
C TYR A 575 15.77 -6.45 9.13
N VAL A 576 16.04 -6.67 10.41
CA VAL A 576 17.24 -7.37 10.92
C VAL A 576 16.81 -8.45 11.92
N GLY A 577 17.57 -9.53 12.07
CA GLY A 577 17.31 -10.46 13.16
C GLY A 577 18.35 -11.55 13.34
N THR A 578 18.05 -12.45 14.26
CA THR A 578 18.91 -13.59 14.58
C THR A 578 18.09 -14.82 14.97
N LYS A 579 18.62 -15.97 14.60
CA LYS A 579 18.11 -17.29 14.95
C LYS A 579 19.15 -18.03 15.77
N ILE A 580 18.72 -18.55 16.91
CA ILE A 580 19.52 -19.42 17.77
C ILE A 580 18.82 -20.76 17.85
N VAL A 581 19.51 -21.83 17.48
CA VAL A 581 18.97 -23.20 17.53
C VAL A 581 19.93 -24.09 18.30
N VAL A 582 19.43 -24.72 19.36
CA VAL A 582 20.17 -25.64 20.22
C VAL A 582 19.62 -27.04 20.02
N THR A 583 20.47 -27.94 19.52
CA THR A 583 20.29 -29.39 19.63
C THR A 583 20.89 -29.82 20.97
N PRO A 584 20.09 -30.13 22.01
CA PRO A 584 20.64 -30.39 23.33
C PRO A 584 21.45 -31.70 23.35
N ALA A 585 22.43 -31.79 24.25
CA ALA A 585 23.13 -33.04 24.50
C ALA A 585 22.13 -34.17 24.82
N PRO A 586 22.29 -35.37 24.23
CA PRO A 586 21.47 -36.53 24.55
C PRO A 586 21.57 -36.88 26.03
N ILE A 587 20.50 -37.43 26.61
CA ILE A 587 20.46 -37.91 27.99
C ILE A 587 20.27 -39.42 28.01
N LYS A 588 20.89 -40.12 28.97
CA LYS A 588 20.57 -41.54 29.22
C LYS A 588 19.29 -41.64 30.04
N GLY A 589 18.32 -42.42 29.56
CA GLY A 589 17.12 -42.80 30.30
C GLY A 589 17.44 -43.79 31.41
N ALA A 590 16.46 -44.03 32.29
CA ALA A 590 16.57 -44.99 33.39
C ALA A 590 16.67 -46.46 32.90
N ASP A 591 16.31 -46.72 31.65
CA ASP A 591 16.46 -47.97 30.91
C ASP A 591 17.83 -48.12 30.22
N GLY A 592 18.71 -47.12 30.36
CA GLY A 592 20.02 -47.06 29.69
C GLY A 592 19.99 -46.56 28.24
N ASN A 593 18.81 -46.34 27.66
CA ASN A 593 18.69 -45.87 26.27
C ASN A 593 19.06 -44.39 26.16
N THR A 594 19.58 -43.99 24.99
CA THR A 594 19.93 -42.59 24.72
C THR A 594 18.71 -41.86 24.16
N VAL A 595 18.18 -40.90 24.93
CA VAL A 595 17.04 -40.07 24.57
C VAL A 595 17.53 -38.72 24.05
N ASN A 596 17.21 -38.43 22.79
CA ASN A 596 17.39 -37.11 22.21
C ASN A 596 16.26 -36.18 22.69
N ARG A 597 16.63 -35.01 23.20
CA ARG A 597 15.65 -33.98 23.61
C ARG A 597 15.16 -33.19 22.39
N PRO A 598 13.96 -32.57 22.47
CA PRO A 598 13.48 -31.66 21.43
C PRO A 598 14.50 -30.56 21.13
N LEU A 599 14.52 -30.13 19.86
CA LEU A 599 15.29 -28.99 19.42
C LEU A 599 14.70 -27.72 20.03
N GLY A 600 15.50 -26.99 20.80
CA GLY A 600 15.12 -25.70 21.37
C GLY A 600 15.70 -24.55 20.57
N GLY A 601 15.09 -23.37 20.62
CA GLY A 601 15.62 -22.21 19.93
C GLY A 601 14.62 -21.08 19.82
N LEU A 602 15.12 -19.91 19.41
CA LEU A 602 14.33 -18.72 19.16
C LEU A 602 14.74 -18.03 17.86
N LEU A 603 13.79 -17.26 17.33
CA LEU A 603 13.97 -16.29 16.27
C LEU A 603 13.65 -14.92 16.88
N SER A 604 14.60 -14.00 16.88
CA SER A 604 14.43 -12.60 17.29
C SER A 604 14.44 -11.71 16.06
N LEU A 605 13.47 -10.81 15.96
CA LEU A 605 13.21 -9.98 14.79
C LEU A 605 13.14 -8.51 15.19
N CYS A 606 13.77 -7.65 14.40
CA CYS A 606 13.74 -6.20 14.49
C CYS A 606 13.36 -5.60 13.12
N ASP A 607 12.82 -4.38 13.13
CA ASP A 607 12.67 -3.57 11.92
C ASP A 607 14.01 -2.93 11.49
N SER A 608 13.98 -2.13 10.42
CA SER A 608 15.13 -1.40 9.88
C SER A 608 15.71 -0.32 10.81
N ALA A 609 14.97 0.10 11.85
CA ALA A 609 15.46 0.99 12.90
C ALA A 609 16.08 0.21 14.08
N GLY A 610 16.03 -1.13 14.05
CA GLY A 610 16.50 -2.01 15.12
C GLY A 610 15.48 -2.23 16.25
N VAL A 611 14.25 -1.72 16.12
CA VAL A 611 13.20 -1.87 17.14
C VAL A 611 12.72 -3.34 17.15
N PRO A 612 12.70 -4.02 18.30
CA PRO A 612 12.22 -5.39 18.38
C PRO A 612 10.75 -5.52 17.98
N THR A 613 10.44 -6.43 17.04
CA THR A 613 9.09 -6.66 16.52
C THR A 613 8.52 -8.02 16.90
N GLY A 614 9.35 -8.99 17.29
CA GLY A 614 8.88 -10.24 17.88
C GLY A 614 9.97 -11.23 18.29
N ILE A 615 9.61 -12.12 19.22
CA ILE A 615 10.39 -13.30 19.61
C ILE A 615 9.54 -14.54 19.38
N LEU A 616 9.96 -15.41 18.47
CA LEU A 616 9.26 -16.64 18.14
C LEU A 616 10.07 -17.83 18.63
N ASN A 617 9.43 -18.88 19.16
CA ASN A 617 10.07 -20.18 19.24
C ASN A 617 10.50 -20.64 17.83
N ALA A 618 11.70 -21.20 17.71
CA ALA A 618 12.27 -21.50 16.40
C ALA A 618 11.75 -22.81 15.76
N ALA A 619 11.10 -23.72 16.49
CA ALA A 619 10.86 -25.07 16.01
C ALA A 619 9.76 -25.14 14.92
N GLU A 620 8.61 -24.46 15.10
CA GLU A 620 7.60 -24.37 14.04
C GLU A 620 8.06 -23.54 12.82
N PRO A 621 8.60 -22.30 12.96
CA PRO A 621 9.08 -21.53 11.81
C PRO A 621 10.15 -22.26 11.00
N THR A 622 11.09 -22.94 11.67
CA THR A 622 12.14 -23.73 10.99
C THR A 622 11.57 -24.93 10.25
N GLY A 623 10.59 -25.62 10.83
CA GLY A 623 9.92 -26.73 10.17
C GLY A 623 9.16 -26.27 8.93
N TYR A 624 8.35 -25.23 9.08
CA TYR A 624 7.52 -24.67 8.02
C TYR A 624 8.37 -24.08 6.87
N ARG A 625 9.30 -23.17 7.17
CA ARG A 625 10.05 -22.42 6.14
C ARG A 625 11.01 -23.31 5.37
N THR A 626 11.74 -24.21 6.04
CA THR A 626 12.67 -25.12 5.36
C THR A 626 11.91 -26.10 4.46
N THR A 627 10.76 -26.59 4.92
CA THR A 627 9.85 -27.39 4.09
C THR A 627 9.35 -26.61 2.89
N LEU A 628 8.82 -25.39 3.10
CA LEU A 628 8.21 -24.63 2.01
C LEU A 628 9.26 -24.24 0.94
N SER A 629 10.48 -23.90 1.35
CA SER A 629 11.63 -23.73 0.44
C SER A 629 11.91 -24.99 -0.40
N ALA A 630 11.98 -26.17 0.23
CA ALA A 630 12.20 -27.43 -0.47
C ALA A 630 11.03 -27.85 -1.38
N LEU A 631 9.81 -27.40 -1.06
CA LEU A 631 8.62 -27.65 -1.86
C LEU A 631 8.47 -26.67 -3.04
N ILE A 632 9.17 -25.52 -3.08
CA ILE A 632 9.12 -24.60 -4.24
C ILE A 632 9.49 -25.36 -5.54
N PRO A 633 10.66 -26.03 -5.65
CA PRO A 633 10.98 -26.82 -6.84
C PRO A 633 10.02 -27.97 -7.11
N TRP A 634 9.50 -28.61 -6.05
CA TRP A 634 8.51 -29.67 -6.18
C TRP A 634 7.16 -29.18 -6.75
N THR A 635 6.78 -27.92 -6.52
CA THR A 635 5.55 -27.37 -7.15
C THR A 635 5.64 -27.23 -8.66
N TRP A 636 6.84 -27.28 -9.25
CA TRP A 636 7.01 -27.30 -10.71
C TRP A 636 6.77 -28.68 -11.33
N ARG A 637 6.70 -29.76 -10.51
CA ARG A 637 6.57 -31.15 -10.99
C ARG A 637 5.20 -31.43 -11.59
N LYS A 638 5.18 -32.13 -12.71
CA LYS A 638 3.94 -32.54 -13.39
C LYS A 638 3.23 -33.70 -12.69
N ASN A 639 3.98 -34.61 -12.08
CA ASN A 639 3.46 -35.79 -11.37
C ASN A 639 3.87 -35.72 -9.89
N THR A 640 2.93 -36.00 -8.98
CA THR A 640 3.14 -35.96 -7.52
C THR A 640 2.24 -36.98 -6.80
N GLU A 641 1.94 -38.11 -7.42
CA GLU A 641 0.95 -39.07 -6.91
C GLU A 641 1.52 -39.89 -5.73
N ASN A 642 2.78 -40.34 -5.85
CA ASN A 642 3.45 -41.17 -4.84
C ASN A 642 4.63 -40.41 -4.22
N ILE A 643 4.58 -40.20 -2.89
CA ILE A 643 5.61 -39.48 -2.14
C ILE A 643 6.24 -40.40 -1.08
N VAL A 644 7.56 -40.41 -0.98
CA VAL A 644 8.31 -41.08 0.10
C VAL A 644 9.01 -40.02 0.96
N ILE A 645 8.86 -40.08 2.29
CA ILE A 645 9.49 -39.14 3.22
C ILE A 645 10.35 -39.91 4.21
N PHE A 646 11.67 -39.65 4.19
CA PHE A 646 12.60 -40.17 5.18
C PHE A 646 12.66 -39.25 6.39
N GLY A 647 12.38 -39.82 7.56
CA GLY A 647 12.43 -39.16 8.86
C GLY A 647 11.07 -38.77 9.40
N ALA A 648 10.74 -39.27 10.61
CA ALA A 648 9.54 -38.87 11.35
C ALA A 648 9.81 -37.71 12.32
N GLY A 649 10.62 -36.74 11.89
CA GLY A 649 10.99 -35.55 12.66
C GLY A 649 10.10 -34.34 12.34
N LYS A 650 10.45 -33.18 12.91
CA LYS A 650 9.70 -31.92 12.69
C LYS A 650 9.61 -31.51 11.22
N GLN A 651 10.68 -31.76 10.46
CA GLN A 651 10.75 -31.49 9.03
C GLN A 651 9.83 -32.44 8.25
N GLY A 652 9.91 -33.77 8.46
CA GLY A 652 9.02 -34.74 7.82
C GLY A 652 7.53 -34.52 8.13
N LEU A 653 7.21 -34.10 9.36
CA LEU A 653 5.85 -33.69 9.74
C LEU A 653 5.37 -32.52 8.86
N TRP A 654 6.14 -31.44 8.77
CA TRP A 654 5.78 -30.29 7.94
C TRP A 654 5.77 -30.61 6.44
N HIS A 655 6.65 -31.47 5.93
CA HIS A 655 6.61 -31.95 4.54
C HIS A 655 5.29 -32.62 4.23
N THR A 656 4.83 -33.50 5.10
CA THR A 656 3.54 -34.18 4.95
C THR A 656 2.38 -33.18 4.95
N ARG A 657 2.35 -32.25 5.92
CA ARG A 657 1.32 -31.21 6.02
C ARG A 657 1.27 -30.29 4.80
N LEU A 658 2.41 -29.74 4.37
CA LEU A 658 2.47 -28.77 3.27
C LEU A 658 2.28 -29.42 1.89
N ALA A 659 2.69 -30.67 1.70
CA ALA A 659 2.35 -31.43 0.49
C ALA A 659 0.82 -31.58 0.35
N LEU A 660 0.11 -31.93 1.43
CA LEU A 660 -1.36 -32.01 1.45
C LEU A 660 -2.01 -30.63 1.27
N ALA A 661 -1.51 -29.58 1.93
CA ALA A 661 -2.03 -28.22 1.80
C ALA A 661 -1.91 -27.65 0.38
N LEU A 662 -0.78 -27.90 -0.30
CA LEU A 662 -0.52 -27.39 -1.64
C LEU A 662 -1.16 -28.25 -2.74
N ARG A 663 -1.04 -29.59 -2.68
CA ARG A 663 -1.42 -30.51 -3.78
C ARG A 663 -2.15 -31.77 -3.31
N GLY A 664 -2.82 -31.73 -2.15
CA GLY A 664 -3.53 -32.90 -1.58
C GLY A 664 -4.62 -33.51 -2.48
N SER A 665 -5.11 -32.81 -3.50
CA SER A 665 -6.02 -33.37 -4.53
C SER A 665 -5.32 -34.24 -5.58
N GLU A 666 -4.00 -34.17 -5.68
CA GLU A 666 -3.17 -34.86 -6.69
C GLU A 666 -2.39 -36.04 -6.09
N ILE A 667 -2.19 -36.03 -4.77
CA ILE A 667 -1.44 -37.06 -4.04
C ILE A 667 -2.34 -38.28 -3.79
N LYS A 668 -1.85 -39.47 -4.14
CA LYS A 668 -2.49 -40.76 -3.85
C LYS A 668 -1.95 -41.39 -2.58
N ARG A 669 -0.63 -41.33 -2.37
CA ARG A 669 0.07 -41.97 -1.24
C ARG A 669 1.24 -41.13 -0.75
N ILE A 670 1.38 -41.02 0.57
CA ILE A 670 2.62 -40.60 1.23
C ILE A 670 3.08 -41.74 2.15
N THR A 671 4.30 -42.23 1.97
CA THR A 671 4.89 -43.28 2.83
C THR A 671 6.04 -42.71 3.66
N ILE A 672 5.95 -42.87 4.98
CA ILE A 672 6.96 -42.44 5.94
C ILE A 672 7.95 -43.58 6.20
N VAL A 673 9.23 -43.32 5.96
CA VAL A 673 10.34 -44.25 6.22
C VAL A 673 11.17 -43.69 7.38
N ASN A 674 11.31 -44.44 8.48
CA ASN A 674 12.00 -43.95 9.67
C ASN A 674 12.55 -45.12 10.50
N ARG A 675 13.75 -44.95 11.08
CA ARG A 675 14.41 -45.97 11.94
C ARG A 675 13.59 -46.40 13.18
N SER A 676 12.53 -45.69 13.50
CA SER A 676 11.60 -46.00 14.60
C SER A 676 10.17 -46.02 14.06
N VAL A 677 9.60 -47.22 13.99
CA VAL A 677 8.21 -47.47 13.56
C VAL A 677 7.22 -46.63 14.37
N GLY A 678 7.39 -46.58 15.70
CA GLY A 678 6.53 -45.84 16.61
C GLY A 678 6.41 -44.37 16.21
N ARG A 679 7.55 -43.67 16.08
CA ARG A 679 7.56 -42.25 15.66
C ARG A 679 6.93 -42.01 14.28
N ALA A 680 7.05 -42.95 13.35
CA ALA A 680 6.39 -42.86 12.04
C ALA A 680 4.87 -43.05 12.15
N LYS A 681 4.42 -44.03 12.94
CA LYS A 681 2.99 -44.25 13.23
C LYS A 681 2.38 -43.06 13.98
N ASP A 682 3.11 -42.43 14.91
CA ASP A 682 2.68 -41.22 15.60
C ASP A 682 2.49 -40.05 14.62
N LEU A 683 3.47 -39.81 13.73
CA LEU A 683 3.37 -38.78 12.68
C LEU A 683 2.18 -39.04 11.76
N VAL A 684 2.04 -40.27 11.24
CA VAL A 684 0.92 -40.65 10.37
C VAL A 684 -0.43 -40.45 11.07
N LYS A 685 -0.55 -40.82 12.35
CA LYS A 685 -1.76 -40.58 13.14
C LYS A 685 -2.06 -39.08 13.24
N THR A 686 -1.09 -38.27 13.66
CA THR A 686 -1.25 -36.80 13.78
C THR A 686 -1.69 -36.18 12.45
N VAL A 687 -1.04 -36.51 11.34
CA VAL A 687 -1.39 -35.91 10.04
C VAL A 687 -2.72 -36.46 9.49
N THR A 688 -3.13 -37.69 9.85
CA THR A 688 -4.45 -38.23 9.50
C THR A 688 -5.57 -37.40 10.16
N GLU A 689 -5.44 -37.11 11.46
CA GLU A 689 -6.39 -36.28 12.22
C GLU A 689 -6.41 -34.83 11.67
N GLU A 690 -5.25 -34.26 11.36
CA GLU A 690 -5.11 -32.92 10.79
C GLU A 690 -5.68 -32.82 9.37
N ASN A 691 -5.46 -33.84 8.52
CA ASN A 691 -5.99 -33.88 7.16
C ASN A 691 -7.52 -33.89 7.14
N GLN A 692 -8.16 -34.68 8.00
CA GLN A 692 -9.62 -34.69 8.14
C GLN A 692 -10.19 -33.31 8.51
N LYS A 693 -9.45 -32.55 9.33
CA LYS A 693 -9.85 -31.22 9.80
C LYS A 693 -9.62 -30.13 8.75
N TYR A 694 -8.44 -30.07 8.12
CA TYR A 694 -7.99 -28.93 7.34
C TYR A 694 -8.02 -29.14 5.82
N TRP A 695 -7.32 -30.16 5.29
CA TRP A 695 -7.06 -30.28 3.84
C TRP A 695 -8.00 -31.23 3.10
N LYS A 696 -8.59 -32.21 3.80
CA LYS A 696 -9.56 -33.19 3.29
C LYS A 696 -9.10 -33.94 2.03
N SER A 697 -7.78 -34.18 1.93
CA SER A 697 -7.17 -34.98 0.87
C SER A 697 -7.57 -36.45 1.00
N SER A 698 -7.73 -37.12 -0.14
CA SER A 698 -7.95 -38.57 -0.25
C SER A 698 -6.65 -39.40 -0.20
N ALA A 699 -5.49 -38.80 0.04
CA ALA A 699 -4.20 -39.50 0.07
C ALA A 699 -4.11 -40.52 1.22
N THR A 700 -3.55 -41.70 0.96
CA THR A 700 -3.19 -42.66 2.01
C THR A 700 -1.89 -42.24 2.68
N LEU A 701 -1.82 -42.42 4.01
CA LEU A 701 -0.62 -42.15 4.82
C LEU A 701 -0.12 -43.49 5.38
N ASP A 702 1.00 -43.97 4.85
CA ASP A 702 1.53 -45.31 5.09
C ASP A 702 2.87 -45.24 5.86
N VAL A 703 3.26 -46.32 6.53
CA VAL A 703 4.56 -46.46 7.21
C VAL A 703 5.26 -47.72 6.68
N LEU A 704 6.53 -47.59 6.27
CA LEU A 704 7.38 -48.75 6.02
C LEU A 704 8.03 -49.19 7.35
N ASP A 705 7.89 -50.47 7.71
CA ASP A 705 8.38 -50.98 9.00
C ASP A 705 9.83 -51.51 8.85
N PRO A 706 10.87 -50.84 9.39
CA PRO A 706 12.25 -51.35 9.36
C PRO A 706 12.49 -52.72 10.01
N ALA A 707 11.51 -53.32 10.68
CA ALA A 707 11.60 -54.68 11.22
C ALA A 707 10.92 -55.76 10.34
N GLN A 708 10.30 -55.39 9.21
CA GLN A 708 9.70 -56.37 8.30
C GLN A 708 10.77 -57.16 7.53
N ALA A 709 10.50 -58.45 7.27
CA ALA A 709 11.49 -59.38 6.72
C ALA A 709 11.94 -59.05 5.28
N ASP A 710 11.10 -58.32 4.53
CA ASP A 710 11.27 -57.92 3.14
C ASP A 710 11.58 -56.42 2.99
N TYR A 711 12.08 -55.76 4.05
CA TYR A 711 12.25 -54.29 4.10
C TYR A 711 13.00 -53.70 2.89
N ASP A 712 14.12 -54.30 2.49
CA ASP A 712 14.94 -53.77 1.38
C ASP A 712 14.23 -53.88 0.02
N GLU A 713 13.47 -54.96 -0.20
CA GLU A 713 12.66 -55.16 -1.41
C GLU A 713 11.47 -54.19 -1.44
N ALA A 714 10.77 -54.04 -0.30
CA ALA A 714 9.69 -53.08 -0.14
C ALA A 714 10.16 -51.62 -0.31
N LEU A 715 11.34 -51.28 0.22
CA LEU A 715 11.95 -49.95 0.06
C LEU A 715 12.31 -49.69 -1.41
N ALA A 716 12.92 -50.65 -2.10
CA ALA A 716 13.23 -50.54 -3.53
C ALA A 716 11.96 -50.39 -4.38
N SER A 717 10.90 -51.14 -4.06
CA SER A 717 9.58 -51.05 -4.71
C SER A 717 8.94 -49.66 -4.53
N LEU A 718 9.01 -49.10 -3.31
CA LEU A 718 8.54 -47.73 -3.02
C LEU A 718 9.35 -46.67 -3.77
N LEU A 719 10.68 -46.73 -3.74
CA LEU A 719 11.56 -45.71 -4.36
C LEU A 719 11.51 -45.72 -5.89
N SER A 720 11.46 -46.91 -6.50
CA SER A 720 11.34 -47.05 -7.96
C SER A 720 10.02 -46.51 -8.53
N SER A 721 8.95 -46.48 -7.71
CA SER A 721 7.61 -45.99 -8.09
C SER A 721 7.26 -44.59 -7.57
N ALA A 722 8.14 -43.96 -6.78
CA ALA A 722 7.92 -42.62 -6.22
C ALA A 722 8.01 -41.52 -7.30
N ASP A 723 7.08 -40.56 -7.28
CA ASP A 723 7.19 -39.31 -8.05
C ASP A 723 8.05 -38.27 -7.29
N ALA A 724 8.06 -38.32 -5.96
CA ALA A 724 8.90 -37.47 -5.12
C ALA A 724 9.46 -38.20 -3.89
N VAL A 725 10.71 -37.92 -3.54
CA VAL A 725 11.38 -38.41 -2.33
C VAL A 725 11.92 -37.23 -1.53
N PHE A 726 11.62 -37.17 -0.24
CA PHE A 726 12.08 -36.12 0.66
C PHE A 726 12.96 -36.67 1.79
N CYS A 727 14.22 -36.28 1.82
CA CYS A 727 15.16 -36.60 2.88
C CYS A 727 15.12 -35.49 3.93
N THR A 728 14.54 -35.80 5.11
CA THR A 728 14.28 -34.82 6.18
C THR A 728 14.98 -35.18 7.50
N VAL A 729 15.94 -36.10 7.44
CA VAL A 729 16.69 -36.64 8.58
C VAL A 729 18.18 -36.65 8.29
N GLY A 730 18.95 -36.00 9.16
CA GLY A 730 20.41 -36.00 9.07
C GLY A 730 21.00 -37.40 9.19
N SER A 731 21.98 -37.69 8.32
CA SER A 731 22.67 -38.97 8.28
C SER A 731 24.16 -38.76 8.01
N THR A 732 24.98 -39.78 8.27
CA THR A 732 26.43 -39.84 7.97
C THR A 732 26.73 -40.92 6.93
N SER A 733 25.68 -41.46 6.30
CA SER A 733 25.70 -42.44 5.23
C SER A 733 24.47 -42.22 4.35
N PRO A 734 24.52 -42.45 3.03
CA PRO A 734 23.37 -42.28 2.15
C PRO A 734 22.15 -43.04 2.66
N LEU A 735 20.96 -42.45 2.54
CA LEU A 735 19.72 -43.08 3.00
C LEU A 735 19.26 -44.23 2.10
N PHE A 736 19.63 -44.17 0.82
CA PHE A 736 19.41 -45.20 -0.20
C PHE A 736 20.38 -44.97 -1.38
N PRO A 737 20.82 -46.02 -2.09
CA PRO A 737 21.72 -45.89 -3.23
C PRO A 737 20.98 -45.48 -4.51
N LEU A 738 21.68 -44.87 -5.48
CA LEU A 738 21.12 -44.46 -6.79
C LEU A 738 20.29 -45.56 -7.48
N LYS A 739 20.74 -46.83 -7.40
CA LYS A 739 20.07 -47.96 -8.06
C LYS A 739 18.62 -48.19 -7.58
N THR A 740 18.30 -47.90 -6.31
CA THR A 740 16.94 -48.15 -5.78
C THR A 740 15.88 -47.18 -6.31
N ILE A 741 16.28 -45.99 -6.77
CA ILE A 741 15.34 -44.95 -7.25
C ILE A 741 15.21 -44.91 -8.78
N LEU A 742 16.27 -45.23 -9.54
CA LEU A 742 16.23 -45.29 -11.01
C LEU A 742 16.14 -46.72 -11.59
N GLY A 743 16.38 -47.75 -10.78
CA GLY A 743 16.48 -49.13 -11.25
C GLY A 743 17.62 -49.29 -12.26
N ASP A 744 17.41 -50.14 -13.28
CA ASP A 744 18.31 -50.27 -14.43
C ASP A 744 17.96 -49.24 -15.56
N GLY A 745 17.27 -48.14 -15.23
CA GLY A 745 17.07 -46.98 -16.11
C GLY A 745 15.74 -46.88 -16.86
N GLN A 746 14.82 -47.85 -16.73
CA GLN A 746 13.58 -47.92 -17.52
C GLN A 746 12.31 -47.35 -16.86
N ARG A 747 12.40 -46.23 -16.13
CA ARG A 747 11.20 -45.58 -15.53
C ARG A 747 10.60 -44.49 -16.44
N SER A 748 9.28 -44.54 -16.66
CA SER A 748 8.54 -43.65 -17.57
C SER A 748 8.29 -42.23 -17.05
N ARG A 749 8.44 -42.03 -15.74
CA ARG A 749 8.35 -40.73 -15.06
C ARG A 749 9.57 -40.59 -14.16
N LEU A 750 10.33 -39.50 -14.24
CA LEU A 750 11.49 -39.29 -13.38
C LEU A 750 11.09 -38.58 -12.07
N PRO A 751 11.77 -38.88 -10.94
CA PRO A 751 11.37 -38.37 -9.64
C PRO A 751 11.96 -36.99 -9.35
N PHE A 752 11.37 -36.31 -8.37
CA PHE A 752 12.02 -35.23 -7.64
C PHE A 752 12.66 -35.80 -6.36
N VAL A 753 13.90 -35.41 -6.03
CA VAL A 753 14.57 -35.78 -4.77
C VAL A 753 14.97 -34.50 -4.03
N GLY A 754 14.32 -34.20 -2.91
CA GLY A 754 14.62 -33.04 -2.07
C GLY A 754 15.33 -33.46 -0.77
N ALA A 755 16.50 -32.89 -0.49
CA ALA A 755 17.35 -33.27 0.64
C ALA A 755 17.70 -32.07 1.53
N ILE A 756 17.26 -32.11 2.79
CA ILE A 756 17.41 -31.01 3.77
C ILE A 756 17.81 -31.48 5.18
N GLY A 757 17.97 -32.79 5.41
CA GLY A 757 18.32 -33.37 6.70
C GLY A 757 19.79 -33.17 7.08
N SER A 758 20.69 -33.15 6.09
CA SER A 758 22.14 -33.02 6.26
C SER A 758 22.62 -31.61 5.90
N TRP A 759 23.36 -30.98 6.81
CA TRP A 759 23.75 -29.55 6.72
C TRP A 759 25.16 -29.23 7.25
N GLN A 760 25.94 -30.26 7.61
CA GLN A 760 27.37 -30.15 7.94
C GLN A 760 28.17 -31.05 6.98
N ALA A 761 29.44 -30.73 6.75
CA ALA A 761 30.27 -31.45 5.77
C ALA A 761 30.56 -32.93 6.14
N ASP A 762 30.40 -33.31 7.41
CA ASP A 762 30.46 -34.69 7.92
C ASP A 762 29.14 -35.46 7.74
N MET A 763 28.08 -34.80 7.28
CA MET A 763 26.76 -35.38 7.07
C MET A 763 26.50 -35.62 5.58
N ILE A 764 25.96 -36.80 5.26
CA ILE A 764 25.49 -37.19 3.92
C ILE A 764 24.14 -37.89 4.04
N GLU A 765 23.13 -37.41 3.31
CA GLU A 765 21.82 -38.06 3.18
C GLU A 765 21.58 -38.62 1.77
N LEU A 766 22.13 -37.97 0.73
CA LEU A 766 22.15 -38.46 -0.64
C LEU A 766 23.46 -39.18 -0.98
N ASP A 767 23.33 -40.14 -1.91
CA ASP A 767 24.46 -40.82 -2.55
C ASP A 767 25.21 -39.83 -3.47
N PRO A 768 26.52 -39.59 -3.30
CA PRO A 768 27.29 -38.72 -4.20
C PRO A 768 27.26 -39.15 -5.68
N GLU A 769 26.99 -40.43 -5.96
CA GLU A 769 26.78 -40.92 -7.33
C GLU A 769 25.45 -40.41 -7.92
N MET A 770 24.41 -40.26 -7.10
CA MET A 770 23.13 -39.69 -7.52
C MET A 770 23.27 -38.23 -8.00
N LEU A 771 24.09 -37.43 -7.32
CA LEU A 771 24.38 -36.06 -7.73
C LEU A 771 25.17 -36.04 -9.04
N ARG A 772 26.23 -36.85 -9.17
CA ARG A 772 26.97 -36.97 -10.44
C ARG A 772 26.04 -37.39 -11.59
N HIS A 773 25.22 -38.41 -11.38
CA HIS A 773 24.29 -38.92 -12.38
C HIS A 773 23.24 -37.87 -12.76
N ALA A 774 22.57 -37.22 -11.81
CA ALA A 774 21.59 -36.16 -12.10
C ALA A 774 22.20 -35.01 -12.90
N ALA A 775 23.45 -34.62 -12.57
CA ALA A 775 24.17 -33.60 -13.30
C ALA A 775 24.72 -34.06 -14.67
N SER A 776 24.77 -35.36 -14.99
CA SER A 776 25.38 -35.89 -16.23
C SER A 776 24.38 -36.51 -17.22
N ARG A 777 23.08 -36.19 -17.11
CA ARG A 777 22.04 -36.74 -18.00
C ARG A 777 21.79 -35.84 -19.21
N ASP A 778 21.56 -36.44 -20.36
CA ASP A 778 21.20 -35.72 -21.60
C ASP A 778 19.90 -34.90 -21.48
N ASP A 779 18.96 -35.33 -20.62
CA ASP A 779 17.67 -34.67 -20.37
C ASP A 779 17.71 -33.58 -19.29
N SER A 780 18.89 -33.30 -18.75
CA SER A 780 19.11 -32.23 -17.78
C SER A 780 19.22 -30.84 -18.43
N TYR A 781 19.11 -29.81 -17.61
CA TYR A 781 19.30 -28.42 -18.02
C TYR A 781 20.49 -27.81 -17.28
N SER A 782 21.22 -26.94 -17.98
CA SER A 782 22.24 -26.08 -17.42
C SER A 782 22.27 -24.77 -18.23
N PRO A 783 22.28 -23.61 -17.58
CA PRO A 783 22.35 -22.31 -18.22
C PRO A 783 23.79 -21.88 -18.55
N HIS A 784 24.81 -22.69 -18.19
CA HIS A 784 26.24 -22.35 -18.30
C HIS A 784 26.99 -23.23 -19.33
N GLY A 785 26.28 -23.90 -20.23
CA GLY A 785 26.87 -24.66 -21.34
C GLY A 785 27.56 -25.99 -20.97
N THR A 786 27.72 -26.31 -19.68
CA THR A 786 28.11 -27.64 -19.19
C THR A 786 26.87 -28.52 -19.03
N GLU A 787 26.94 -29.85 -19.16
CA GLU A 787 25.75 -30.71 -19.01
C GLU A 787 25.14 -30.60 -17.60
N GLY A 788 23.83 -30.35 -17.47
CA GLY A 788 23.08 -30.54 -16.21
C GLY A 788 23.43 -29.71 -14.96
N SER A 789 22.51 -29.73 -14.00
CA SER A 789 22.65 -28.99 -12.72
C SER A 789 21.89 -29.65 -11.57
N ILE A 790 22.42 -29.50 -10.35
CA ILE A 790 21.74 -29.82 -9.08
C ILE A 790 21.14 -28.54 -8.52
N LEU A 791 19.89 -28.61 -8.05
CA LEU A 791 19.24 -27.44 -7.46
C LEU A 791 19.73 -27.21 -6.03
N VAL A 792 20.04 -25.96 -5.69
CA VAL A 792 20.46 -25.55 -4.34
C VAL A 792 19.69 -24.31 -3.88
N ASP A 793 19.56 -24.10 -2.58
CA ASP A 793 19.07 -22.82 -2.05
C ASP A 793 20.19 -21.79 -1.87
N ASP A 794 21.38 -22.24 -1.48
CA ASP A 794 22.60 -21.43 -1.35
C ASP A 794 23.78 -22.16 -2.02
N LEU A 795 24.36 -21.56 -3.06
CA LEU A 795 25.44 -22.18 -3.84
C LEU A 795 26.77 -22.24 -3.07
N GLU A 796 27.14 -21.14 -2.39
CA GLU A 796 28.41 -21.06 -1.67
C GLU A 796 28.41 -22.00 -0.45
N GLU A 797 27.32 -22.00 0.30
CA GLU A 797 27.19 -22.88 1.47
C GLU A 797 26.99 -24.35 1.08
N ALA A 798 26.36 -24.66 -0.06
CA ALA A 798 26.31 -26.03 -0.58
C ALA A 798 27.72 -26.59 -0.89
N MET A 799 28.58 -25.78 -1.51
CA MET A 799 29.95 -26.19 -1.84
C MET A 799 30.85 -26.44 -0.61
N VAL A 800 30.53 -25.85 0.55
CA VAL A 800 31.38 -25.90 1.76
C VAL A 800 30.78 -26.76 2.89
N LYS A 801 29.45 -26.84 3.00
CA LYS A 801 28.75 -27.50 4.12
C LYS A 801 27.91 -28.72 3.71
N SER A 802 27.74 -29.01 2.42
CA SER A 802 27.03 -30.22 1.99
C SER A 802 28.00 -31.37 1.71
N GLY A 803 28.07 -32.34 2.62
CA GLY A 803 28.97 -33.50 2.48
C GLY A 803 28.77 -34.25 1.16
N GLU A 804 27.53 -34.43 0.70
CA GLU A 804 27.22 -35.11 -0.56
C GLU A 804 27.63 -34.31 -1.80
N VAL A 805 27.54 -32.97 -1.78
CA VAL A 805 28.07 -32.12 -2.87
C VAL A 805 29.60 -32.20 -2.90
N ILE A 806 30.26 -32.03 -1.75
CA ILE A 806 31.73 -32.13 -1.62
C ILE A 806 32.24 -33.48 -2.13
N GLN A 807 31.62 -34.58 -1.68
CA GLN A 807 31.99 -35.95 -2.08
C GLN A 807 31.55 -36.30 -3.52
N SER A 808 30.62 -35.55 -4.12
CA SER A 808 30.26 -35.76 -5.53
C SER A 808 31.39 -35.36 -6.48
N GLY A 809 32.21 -34.36 -6.09
CA GLY A 809 33.22 -33.74 -6.94
C GLY A 809 32.68 -32.73 -7.95
N LEU A 810 31.38 -32.41 -7.89
CA LEU A 810 30.77 -31.37 -8.73
C LEU A 810 31.33 -29.99 -8.38
N LYS A 811 31.49 -29.15 -9.42
CA LYS A 811 31.86 -27.73 -9.28
C LYS A 811 30.61 -26.86 -9.21
N GLY A 812 30.75 -25.62 -8.73
CA GLY A 812 29.66 -24.65 -8.66
C GLY A 812 28.91 -24.42 -9.98
N GLU A 813 29.61 -24.53 -11.13
CA GLU A 813 29.01 -24.49 -12.49
C GLU A 813 27.93 -25.57 -12.75
N ARG A 814 27.88 -26.62 -11.91
CA ARG A 814 26.91 -27.73 -11.96
C ARG A 814 25.87 -27.62 -10.83
N LEU A 815 25.85 -26.51 -10.11
CA LEU A 815 24.82 -26.16 -9.12
C LEU A 815 24.04 -24.96 -9.64
N LEU A 816 22.73 -24.92 -9.37
CA LEU A 816 21.84 -23.87 -9.84
C LEU A 816 20.92 -23.43 -8.70
N GLN A 817 20.89 -22.13 -8.39
CA GLN A 817 20.07 -21.65 -7.28
C GLN A 817 18.59 -21.60 -7.66
N VAL A 818 17.73 -21.95 -6.70
CA VAL A 818 16.27 -21.84 -6.86
C VAL A 818 15.84 -20.41 -7.20
N GLY A 819 16.53 -19.38 -6.65
CA GLY A 819 16.26 -17.97 -6.96
C GLY A 819 16.52 -17.58 -8.42
N GLU A 820 17.51 -18.18 -9.08
CA GLU A 820 17.82 -17.95 -10.49
C GLU A 820 16.72 -18.53 -11.40
N ILE A 821 16.27 -19.75 -11.10
CA ILE A 821 15.15 -20.38 -11.82
C ILE A 821 13.86 -19.57 -11.65
N LEU A 822 13.59 -19.07 -10.44
CA LEU A 822 12.42 -18.25 -10.17
C LEU A 822 12.43 -16.93 -10.97
N ASP A 823 13.59 -16.27 -11.09
CA ASP A 823 13.73 -15.06 -11.93
C ASP A 823 13.52 -15.37 -13.42
N TRP A 824 14.03 -16.51 -13.92
CA TRP A 824 13.83 -16.93 -15.32
C TRP A 824 12.42 -17.38 -15.66
N LEU A 825 11.68 -17.89 -14.68
CA LEU A 825 10.27 -18.23 -14.79
C LEU A 825 9.34 -17.00 -14.64
N ASP A 826 9.85 -15.86 -14.19
CA ASP A 826 9.12 -14.61 -14.15
C ASP A 826 9.06 -14.01 -15.57
N ASP A 827 7.85 -13.77 -16.08
CA ASP A 827 7.65 -13.18 -17.41
C ASP A 827 8.21 -11.75 -17.47
N GLU A 828 8.21 -11.01 -16.36
CA GLU A 828 8.73 -9.63 -16.26
C GLU A 828 10.27 -9.54 -16.20
N SER A 829 11.01 -10.64 -16.03
CA SER A 829 12.49 -10.58 -15.96
C SER A 829 13.14 -10.36 -17.34
N ASP A 830 13.96 -9.31 -17.45
CA ASP A 830 14.87 -9.06 -18.57
C ASP A 830 15.99 -10.12 -18.70
N ARG A 831 16.23 -10.92 -17.65
CA ARG A 831 17.22 -12.00 -17.66
C ARG A 831 16.52 -13.29 -18.08
N LYS A 832 16.81 -13.77 -19.29
CA LYS A 832 16.39 -15.10 -19.78
C LYS A 832 17.61 -16.00 -19.95
N PRO A 833 17.50 -17.31 -19.64
CA PRO A 833 18.65 -18.20 -19.63
C PRO A 833 18.99 -18.72 -21.04
N GLU A 834 20.26 -19.06 -21.23
CA GLU A 834 20.77 -19.55 -22.51
C GLU A 834 20.09 -20.89 -22.90
N GLY A 835 19.72 -21.04 -24.17
CA GLY A 835 18.93 -22.19 -24.65
C GLY A 835 17.42 -22.13 -24.36
N GLY A 836 16.94 -21.09 -23.67
CA GLY A 836 15.51 -20.73 -23.58
C GLY A 836 14.71 -21.40 -22.45
N VAL A 837 13.75 -20.63 -21.91
CA VAL A 837 12.92 -20.99 -20.74
C VAL A 837 12.13 -22.29 -20.92
N GLU A 838 11.75 -22.66 -22.15
CA GLU A 838 10.97 -23.88 -22.38
C GLU A 838 11.77 -25.18 -22.14
N LYS A 839 13.09 -25.19 -22.40
CA LYS A 839 13.93 -26.36 -22.05
C LYS A 839 14.05 -26.49 -20.52
N LEU A 840 14.21 -25.36 -19.81
CA LEU A 840 14.20 -25.28 -18.35
C LEU A 840 12.87 -25.81 -17.79
N LYS A 841 11.73 -25.27 -18.23
CA LYS A 841 10.37 -25.70 -17.82
C LYS A 841 10.16 -27.20 -18.01
N LYS A 842 10.59 -27.76 -19.14
CA LYS A 842 10.49 -29.21 -19.41
C LYS A 842 11.33 -30.03 -18.43
N TRP A 843 12.59 -29.66 -18.21
CA TRP A 843 13.46 -30.38 -17.26
C TRP A 843 12.91 -30.31 -15.83
N ILE A 844 12.60 -29.12 -15.31
CA ILE A 844 12.14 -28.98 -13.93
C ILE A 844 10.80 -29.69 -13.66
N SER A 845 9.94 -29.84 -14.67
CA SER A 845 8.62 -30.48 -14.52
C SER A 845 8.60 -31.99 -14.78
N GLU A 846 9.47 -32.51 -15.66
CA GLU A 846 9.46 -33.91 -16.12
C GLU A 846 10.78 -34.68 -15.93
N GLY A 847 11.94 -34.00 -15.91
CA GLY A 847 13.28 -34.61 -15.82
C GLY A 847 13.64 -35.14 -14.43
N PHE A 848 14.80 -35.79 -14.27
CA PHE A 848 15.32 -36.15 -12.94
C PHE A 848 15.89 -34.90 -12.27
N VAL A 849 15.30 -34.51 -11.13
CA VAL A 849 15.65 -33.27 -10.41
C VAL A 849 16.04 -33.60 -8.99
N VAL A 850 17.28 -33.26 -8.63
CA VAL A 850 17.80 -33.33 -7.26
C VAL A 850 17.91 -31.91 -6.71
N TYR A 851 17.36 -31.69 -5.53
CA TYR A 851 17.46 -30.46 -4.76
C TYR A 851 18.16 -30.71 -3.43
N LYS A 852 19.20 -29.93 -3.13
CA LYS A 852 19.88 -29.91 -1.84
C LYS A 852 19.66 -28.55 -1.16
N GLY A 853 18.96 -28.56 -0.04
CA GLY A 853 18.90 -27.41 0.87
C GLY A 853 19.98 -27.47 1.95
N ILE A 854 20.66 -26.35 2.17
CA ILE A 854 21.51 -26.06 3.35
C ILE A 854 20.92 -24.92 4.18
N GLY A 855 19.95 -24.20 3.62
CA GLY A 855 19.12 -23.20 4.28
C GLY A 855 19.70 -21.81 4.14
N VAL A 856 19.09 -20.98 3.30
CA VAL A 856 19.36 -19.53 3.20
C VAL A 856 18.91 -18.79 4.47
N SER A 857 19.70 -17.82 4.95
CA SER A 857 19.43 -17.09 6.20
C SER A 857 18.20 -16.17 6.14
N VAL A 858 18.06 -15.38 5.08
CA VAL A 858 16.91 -14.46 4.88
C VAL A 858 15.55 -15.16 4.74
N THR A 859 15.51 -16.47 4.50
CA THR A 859 14.24 -17.23 4.54
C THR A 859 13.68 -17.35 5.96
N ASP A 860 14.53 -17.31 6.99
CA ASP A 860 14.07 -17.22 8.39
C ASP A 860 13.46 -15.82 8.67
N LEU A 861 14.04 -14.76 8.10
CA LEU A 861 13.54 -13.39 8.22
C LEU A 861 12.17 -13.21 7.57
N ALA A 862 12.04 -13.64 6.31
CA ALA A 862 10.80 -13.54 5.54
C ALA A 862 9.66 -14.36 6.18
N ALA A 863 9.93 -15.60 6.60
CA ALA A 863 8.95 -16.44 7.27
C ALA A 863 8.57 -15.88 8.65
N GLY A 864 9.55 -15.39 9.42
CA GLY A 864 9.33 -14.80 10.74
C GLY A 864 8.42 -13.57 10.69
N ASN A 865 8.70 -12.62 9.81
CA ASN A 865 7.87 -11.44 9.62
C ASN A 865 6.45 -11.79 9.13
N ALA A 866 6.32 -12.74 8.20
CA ALA A 866 5.01 -13.21 7.74
C ALA A 866 4.19 -13.89 8.85
N ILE A 867 4.84 -14.61 9.77
CA ILE A 867 4.19 -15.17 10.98
C ILE A 867 3.76 -14.05 11.94
N LEU A 868 4.58 -13.02 12.15
CA LEU A 868 4.21 -11.87 12.98
C LEU A 868 3.00 -11.10 12.41
N ASP A 869 2.97 -10.85 11.09
CA ASP A 869 1.83 -10.21 10.44
C ASP A 869 0.55 -11.06 10.52
N LEU A 870 0.67 -12.38 10.44
CA LEU A 870 -0.44 -13.30 10.65
C LEU A 870 -0.92 -13.30 12.11
N ALA A 871 0.01 -13.26 13.07
CA ALA A 871 -0.29 -13.19 14.50
C ALA A 871 -1.00 -11.87 14.87
N ARG A 872 -0.57 -10.73 14.32
CA ARG A 872 -1.26 -9.43 14.42
C ARG A 872 -2.71 -9.53 13.92
N LYS A 873 -2.90 -10.06 12.70
CA LYS A 873 -4.23 -10.20 12.07
C LYS A 873 -5.17 -11.12 12.85
N ARG A 874 -4.63 -12.15 13.51
CA ARG A 874 -5.40 -13.18 14.24
C ARG A 874 -5.39 -12.99 15.77
N ASN A 875 -4.81 -11.90 16.27
CA ASN A 875 -4.62 -11.58 17.68
C ASN A 875 -4.06 -12.75 18.51
N ALA A 876 -2.95 -13.33 18.04
CA ALA A 876 -2.28 -14.48 18.65
C ALA A 876 -0.90 -14.10 19.21
N GLY A 877 -0.46 -14.82 20.24
CA GLY A 877 0.76 -14.51 20.98
C GLY A 877 0.54 -13.56 22.14
N THR A 878 1.60 -13.37 22.93
CA THR A 878 1.64 -12.32 23.96
C THR A 878 2.22 -11.06 23.35
N THR A 879 1.44 -9.99 23.30
CA THR A 879 1.96 -8.65 22.95
C THR A 879 2.52 -7.99 24.21
N ILE A 880 3.82 -7.68 24.18
CA ILE A 880 4.46 -6.82 25.20
C ILE A 880 4.53 -5.42 24.61
N SER A 881 3.76 -4.48 25.15
CA SER A 881 3.88 -3.07 24.78
C SER A 881 5.14 -2.44 25.37
N ASP A 882 5.73 -1.52 24.63
CA ASP A 882 6.87 -0.68 25.04
C ASP A 882 8.12 -1.48 25.46
N PHE A 883 8.41 -2.57 24.73
CA PHE A 883 9.62 -3.38 24.84
C PHE A 883 10.86 -2.72 24.20
#